data_AF-A0A8B9KFH1-F1
#
_entry.id   AF-A0A8B9KFH1-F1
#
_cell.length_a   1.000
_cell.length_b   1.000
_cell.length_c   1.000
_cell.angle_alpha   90.00
_cell.angle_beta   90.00
_cell.angle_gamma   90.00
#
_symmetry.space_group_name_H-M   'P 1'
#
loop_
_entity.id
_entity.type
_entity.pdbx_description
1 polymer ?
#
loop_
_entity_poly.entity_id
_entity_poly.type
_entity_poly.pdbx_seq_one_letter_code
_entity_poly.pdbx_strand_id
1 'polypeptide(L)'
;FRIVTMNANFVPLKLINVCIFCGTTKDNNKNRIGQWTNVSSTGLILQLSHQLNSEASEGQYTLKAIIEDRWITHHFTVKKYVLPKFEVTLKAPKEHSVGEEELKIEVCGKYTFGQPVPGTALVQVCRKSRQRYFQGVPCLYETLTVRISLSHLLLFNNIRILALFQVLSKGVIVHHGYEKVEVKDSRKVLEGSVSFKLSVIPEMAPVVQVLVYGVLPSENVIAASKNFNVEKCFTNKVSLQFSPSEAVPGEENSLQLSALPGSLCALSAVDQSVFILEPGKRLDPDTVMFKTEFSAQTHSPHGANVIMERREEFVETVRNVFPETWIWQLAEVGDSGSAQVPVTVPDTITTWEMDTFCLSSRGVGVAPAAQLRVFQPFFLELSLPYSIIRGEEFELKATVFNYLSKCIMVLYDPPYYTLKASSSDEQYSSCLCANGRKTFRWTLVPSVLGVLNVTVSAAAEPSQTVCDNEIVSVPDRGRIDTVTRSLLVQVGLFNSWLLCPQGNSVSEELELTLPGDVIEGSAQASVSVLGDILGRALQNIDGLLKMPYGCGEQNIALLSPNIYILQYLESTEQLTPAIREKATGFLKSGYQRQLNYKHYNGAYSTFGTGQGNTWLTAFVMRTFGKAQRYIFIDPENINSAKKWLLENQTPDGCYIRQGRLFNNRMKGGVNDNVTMTAYITASLLELGHTDPVVSKGLSCIKSSIGDLKHLKHTYASALLAYTFSLAGENEIRGQLLKKLDTVAIVGDGRLHWSRSATEDSDSLSVEISSYVLLAALSTDELSAADLGYANRIVSWLVRQQNPYGGFSSTQDTVVALQALALYSTKVYSSNGSSTVTVQSADKETHSFEVNQNNKLLYQEKSLQNVPGKYSVSVNGSTCASVQVSETHVAKNSCAELPLIQMF
;
A
#
# COMPACT_ATOMS: atom_id res chain seq x y z
N PHE A 1 -1.62 -13.20 3.75
CA PHE A 1 -2.21 -14.09 4.78
C PHE A 1 -2.07 -15.55 4.34
N ARG A 2 -2.23 -16.51 5.27
CA ARG A 2 -2.15 -17.96 5.00
C ARG A 2 -3.38 -18.67 5.56
N ILE A 3 -3.89 -19.68 4.85
CA ILE A 3 -5.01 -20.52 5.27
C ILE A 3 -4.54 -21.97 5.32
N VAL A 4 -4.85 -22.63 6.44
CA VAL A 4 -4.53 -24.03 6.71
C VAL A 4 -5.78 -24.72 7.22
N THR A 5 -6.01 -25.96 6.77
CA THR A 5 -7.09 -26.82 7.26
C THR A 5 -6.52 -28.15 7.71
N MET A 6 -7.13 -28.75 8.73
CA MET A 6 -6.68 -29.99 9.35
C MET A 6 -7.85 -30.75 9.96
N ASN A 7 -7.69 -32.04 10.16
CA ASN A 7 -8.68 -32.87 10.87
C ASN A 7 -8.51 -32.80 12.40
N ALA A 8 -9.37 -33.51 13.15
CA ALA A 8 -9.33 -33.55 14.62
C ALA A 8 -8.02 -34.16 15.21
N ASN A 9 -7.26 -34.86 14.38
CA ASN A 9 -5.95 -35.41 14.73
C ASN A 9 -4.80 -34.50 14.28
N PHE A 10 -5.10 -33.24 13.91
CA PHE A 10 -4.14 -32.24 13.45
C PHE A 10 -3.37 -32.61 12.18
N VAL A 11 -3.87 -33.57 11.40
CA VAL A 11 -3.32 -33.93 10.09
C VAL A 11 -3.85 -32.93 9.05
N PRO A 12 -2.97 -32.27 8.27
CA PRO A 12 -3.36 -31.26 7.30
C PRO A 12 -4.13 -31.86 6.12
N LEU A 13 -5.13 -31.14 5.62
CA LEU A 13 -5.91 -31.54 4.43
C LEU A 13 -5.67 -30.54 3.30
N LYS A 14 -5.75 -31.02 2.04
CA LYS A 14 -5.66 -30.14 0.88
C LYS A 14 -6.91 -29.26 0.78
N LEU A 15 -6.69 -27.97 0.48
CA LEU A 15 -7.75 -26.99 0.28
C LEU A 15 -8.19 -26.99 -1.19
N ILE A 16 -9.47 -27.28 -1.43
CA ILE A 16 -10.09 -27.30 -2.76
C ILE A 16 -11.33 -26.40 -2.69
N ASN A 17 -11.59 -25.61 -3.73
CA ASN A 17 -12.78 -24.76 -3.87
C ASN A 17 -13.07 -23.84 -2.68
N VAL A 18 -12.05 -23.09 -2.24
CA VAL A 18 -12.19 -22.14 -1.13
C VAL A 18 -12.68 -20.79 -1.65
N CYS A 19 -13.68 -20.22 -0.97
CA CYS A 19 -14.18 -18.87 -1.19
C CYS A 19 -13.78 -17.97 -0.02
N ILE A 20 -13.10 -16.85 -0.30
CA ILE A 20 -12.56 -15.96 0.73
C ILE A 20 -13.11 -14.56 0.50
N PHE A 21 -13.58 -13.94 1.57
CA PHE A 21 -14.11 -12.57 1.58
C PHE A 21 -13.36 -11.75 2.62
N CYS A 22 -12.93 -10.56 2.24
CA CYS A 22 -12.39 -9.55 3.15
C CYS A 22 -13.31 -8.33 3.15
N GLY A 23 -13.70 -7.84 4.32
CA GLY A 23 -14.56 -6.65 4.46
C GLY A 23 -14.36 -5.93 5.80
N THR A 24 -14.84 -4.69 5.89
CA THR A 24 -14.79 -3.86 7.11
C THR A 24 -16.02 -4.04 7.99
N THR A 25 -15.86 -3.95 9.31
CA THR A 25 -17.00 -3.97 10.26
C THR A 25 -17.53 -2.56 10.58
N LYS A 26 -16.78 -1.51 10.23
CA LYS A 26 -17.11 -0.11 10.52
C LYS A 26 -18.07 0.52 9.51
N ASP A 27 -18.18 -0.09 8.33
CA ASP A 27 -19.06 0.38 7.28
C ASP A 27 -20.43 -0.31 7.45
N ASN A 28 -21.48 0.45 7.78
CA ASN A 28 -22.86 -0.07 7.89
C ASN A 28 -23.33 -0.77 6.58
N ASN A 29 -22.60 -0.57 5.48
CA ASN A 29 -22.85 -1.11 4.16
C ASN A 29 -22.26 -2.51 3.89
N LYS A 30 -21.49 -3.13 4.81
CA LYS A 30 -20.85 -4.45 4.62
C LYS A 30 -20.05 -4.56 3.31
N ASN A 31 -19.37 -3.49 2.92
CA ASN A 31 -18.61 -3.42 1.67
C ASN A 31 -17.53 -4.50 1.61
N ARG A 32 -17.49 -5.26 0.52
CA ARG A 32 -16.48 -6.30 0.26
C ARG A 32 -15.25 -5.64 -0.37
N ILE A 33 -14.12 -5.74 0.31
CA ILE A 33 -12.84 -5.11 -0.08
C ILE A 33 -12.04 -6.06 -0.95
N GLY A 34 -12.06 -7.37 -0.66
CA GLY A 34 -11.41 -8.38 -1.48
C GLY A 34 -12.23 -9.65 -1.54
N GLN A 35 -12.24 -10.31 -2.70
CA GLN A 35 -12.91 -11.58 -2.91
C GLN A 35 -12.03 -12.50 -3.76
N TRP A 36 -11.91 -13.75 -3.32
CA TRP A 36 -11.27 -14.83 -4.06
C TRP A 36 -12.25 -16.00 -4.14
N THR A 37 -12.58 -16.46 -5.35
CA THR A 37 -13.55 -17.53 -5.59
C THR A 37 -12.88 -18.71 -6.26
N ASN A 38 -13.28 -19.93 -5.87
CA ASN A 38 -12.78 -21.19 -6.44
C ASN A 38 -11.25 -21.35 -6.35
N VAL A 39 -10.66 -20.91 -5.23
CA VAL A 39 -9.21 -21.04 -5.04
C VAL A 39 -8.90 -22.42 -4.49
N SER A 40 -7.95 -23.11 -5.13
CA SER A 40 -7.41 -24.38 -4.66
C SER A 40 -5.93 -24.20 -4.32
N SER A 41 -5.47 -24.90 -3.29
CA SER A 41 -4.06 -24.87 -2.89
C SER A 41 -3.22 -25.83 -3.73
N THR A 42 -2.03 -25.41 -4.15
CA THR A 42 -1.04 -26.29 -4.79
C THR A 42 -0.38 -27.25 -3.80
N GLY A 43 -0.39 -26.93 -2.50
CA GLY A 43 0.19 -27.71 -1.40
C GLY A 43 -0.67 -27.76 -0.14
N LEU A 44 -0.06 -27.98 1.02
CA LEU A 44 -0.75 -28.03 2.33
C LEU A 44 -1.11 -26.64 2.90
N ILE A 45 -0.55 -25.57 2.34
CA ILE A 45 -0.73 -24.18 2.80
C ILE A 45 -1.21 -23.32 1.62
N LEU A 46 -2.38 -22.71 1.76
CA LEU A 46 -2.85 -21.70 0.81
C LEU A 46 -2.32 -20.32 1.21
N GLN A 47 -1.45 -19.73 0.39
CA GLN A 47 -0.92 -18.38 0.59
C GLN A 47 -1.51 -17.41 -0.42
N LEU A 48 -2.10 -16.31 0.07
CA LEU A 48 -2.66 -15.23 -0.74
C LEU A 48 -2.19 -13.88 -0.21
N SER A 49 -2.05 -12.91 -1.12
CA SER A 49 -1.69 -11.53 -0.82
C SER A 49 -2.85 -10.59 -1.13
N HIS A 50 -2.97 -9.55 -0.31
CA HIS A 50 -3.90 -8.45 -0.55
C HIS A 50 -3.22 -7.18 -0.09
N GLN A 51 -3.00 -6.26 -1.02
CA GLN A 51 -2.47 -4.94 -0.69
C GLN A 51 -3.63 -4.07 -0.23
N LEU A 52 -3.58 -3.63 1.03
CA LEU A 52 -4.50 -2.62 1.54
C LEU A 52 -4.13 -1.26 0.94
N ASN A 53 -5.14 -0.47 0.58
CA ASN A 53 -4.96 0.89 0.12
C ASN A 53 -4.33 1.76 1.24
N SER A 54 -3.48 2.74 0.89
CA SER A 54 -2.79 3.57 1.90
C SER A 54 -3.71 4.55 2.67
N GLU A 55 -5.00 4.61 2.32
CA GLU A 55 -6.07 5.23 3.14
C GLU A 55 -7.20 4.23 3.43
N ALA A 56 -6.87 2.95 3.60
CA ALA A 56 -7.77 1.99 4.20
C ALA A 56 -8.46 2.61 5.42
N SER A 57 -9.79 2.55 5.48
CA SER A 57 -10.53 3.08 6.62
C SER A 57 -10.01 2.48 7.92
N GLU A 58 -9.74 3.31 8.93
CA GLU A 58 -9.24 2.80 10.21
C GLU A 58 -10.36 2.06 10.95
N GLY A 59 -10.10 0.84 11.41
CA GLY A 59 -11.08 0.01 12.08
C GLY A 59 -10.75 -1.47 12.03
N GLN A 60 -11.71 -2.28 12.45
CA GLN A 60 -11.58 -3.74 12.42
C GLN A 60 -12.02 -4.29 11.06
N TYR A 61 -11.16 -5.11 10.48
CA TYR A 61 -11.37 -5.81 9.22
C TYR A 61 -11.59 -7.28 9.53
N THR A 62 -12.32 -7.93 8.63
CA THR A 62 -12.75 -9.31 8.79
C THR A 62 -12.41 -10.08 7.54
N LEU A 63 -11.62 -11.14 7.70
CA LEU A 63 -11.33 -12.14 6.68
C LEU A 63 -12.18 -13.38 6.97
N LYS A 64 -13.11 -13.71 6.08
CA LYS A 64 -13.97 -14.90 6.17
C LYS A 64 -13.57 -15.88 5.07
N ALA A 65 -13.19 -17.10 5.45
CA ALA A 65 -12.96 -18.20 4.52
C ALA A 65 -14.10 -19.21 4.62
N ILE A 66 -14.63 -19.62 3.48
CA ILE A 66 -15.72 -20.59 3.33
C ILE A 66 -15.18 -21.78 2.54
N ILE A 67 -15.35 -22.97 3.11
CA ILE A 67 -14.94 -24.26 2.54
C ILE A 67 -16.17 -25.16 2.63
N GLU A 68 -16.77 -25.50 1.49
CA GLU A 68 -18.07 -26.19 1.42
C GLU A 68 -19.12 -25.45 2.27
N ASP A 69 -19.73 -26.11 3.27
CA ASP A 69 -20.73 -25.53 4.18
C ASP A 69 -20.13 -24.93 5.47
N ARG A 70 -18.80 -24.98 5.63
CA ARG A 70 -18.11 -24.49 6.84
C ARG A 70 -17.46 -23.14 6.59
N TRP A 71 -17.43 -22.30 7.61
CA TRP A 71 -16.74 -21.01 7.53
C TRP A 71 -15.94 -20.71 8.78
N ILE A 72 -14.85 -19.97 8.60
CA ILE A 72 -14.03 -19.42 9.67
C ILE A 72 -13.78 -17.94 9.42
N THR A 73 -13.70 -17.19 10.51
CA THR A 73 -13.47 -15.74 10.47
C THR A 73 -12.24 -15.38 11.27
N HIS A 74 -11.41 -14.50 10.71
CA HIS A 74 -10.27 -13.88 11.36
C HIS A 74 -10.40 -12.36 11.31
N HIS A 75 -10.00 -11.67 12.38
CA HIS A 75 -10.09 -10.22 12.47
C HIS A 75 -8.69 -9.61 12.57
N PHE A 76 -8.46 -8.52 11.83
CA PHE A 76 -7.25 -7.71 11.93
C PHE A 76 -7.64 -6.22 12.01
N THR A 77 -6.83 -5.40 12.66
CA THR A 77 -7.11 -3.98 12.84
C THR A 77 -6.24 -3.17 11.89
N VAL A 78 -6.83 -2.19 11.20
CA VAL A 78 -6.11 -1.20 10.42
C VAL A 78 -6.20 0.12 11.17
N LYS A 79 -5.06 0.73 11.47
CA LYS A 79 -4.95 2.01 12.18
C LYS A 79 -3.82 2.83 11.55
N LYS A 80 -3.87 4.15 11.66
CA LYS A 80 -2.67 4.96 11.42
C LYS A 80 -1.76 4.79 12.62
N TYR A 81 -0.52 4.38 12.38
CA TYR A 81 0.47 4.23 13.42
C TYR A 81 1.81 4.80 12.96
N VAL A 82 2.62 5.19 13.93
CA VAL A 82 4.05 5.34 13.78
C VAL A 82 4.66 4.20 14.59
N LEU A 83 5.58 3.44 14.00
CA LEU A 83 6.22 2.33 14.70
C LEU A 83 6.94 2.85 15.96
N PRO A 84 6.60 2.36 17.16
CA PRO A 84 7.24 2.78 18.39
C PRO A 84 8.68 2.25 18.41
N LYS A 85 9.63 3.16 18.58
CA LYS A 85 11.07 2.82 18.59
C LYS A 85 11.55 2.23 19.93
N PHE A 86 10.69 2.24 20.96
CA PHE A 86 10.99 1.72 22.28
C PHE A 86 9.74 1.18 22.97
N GLU A 87 9.95 0.18 23.82
CA GLU A 87 8.95 -0.42 24.69
C GLU A 87 9.06 0.18 26.09
N VAL A 88 7.92 0.36 26.76
CA VAL A 88 7.86 0.71 28.18
C VAL A 88 7.28 -0.47 28.94
N THR A 89 8.09 -1.09 29.78
CA THR A 89 7.68 -2.22 30.63
C THR A 89 7.39 -1.73 32.04
N LEU A 90 6.24 -2.13 32.58
CA LEU A 90 5.85 -1.84 33.96
C LEU A 90 5.87 -3.14 34.77
N LYS A 91 6.77 -3.22 35.74
CA LYS A 91 6.83 -4.34 36.69
C LYS A 91 6.12 -3.91 37.97
N ALA A 92 5.00 -4.57 38.24
CA ALA A 92 4.23 -4.42 39.46
C ALA A 92 3.80 -5.81 39.96
N PRO A 93 3.65 -6.00 41.28
CA PRO A 93 3.14 -7.26 41.81
C PRO A 93 1.69 -7.49 41.33
N LYS A 94 1.36 -8.75 41.01
CA LYS A 94 0.01 -9.13 40.56
C LYS A 94 -1.03 -8.97 41.67
N GLU A 95 -0.62 -9.14 42.91
CA GLU A 95 -1.43 -9.01 44.12
C GLU A 95 -0.67 -8.13 45.12
N HIS A 96 -1.40 -7.27 45.84
CA HIS A 96 -0.84 -6.36 46.85
C HIS A 96 -1.65 -6.49 48.14
N SER A 97 -0.98 -6.64 49.28
CA SER A 97 -1.67 -6.84 50.56
C SER A 97 -2.33 -5.54 51.02
N VAL A 98 -3.53 -5.65 51.60
CA VAL A 98 -4.28 -4.50 52.13
C VAL A 98 -3.56 -3.86 53.33
N GLY A 99 -2.69 -4.60 54.03
CA GLY A 99 -1.91 -4.11 55.16
C GLY A 99 -0.56 -3.49 54.82
N GLU A 100 -0.17 -3.48 53.54
CA GLU A 100 1.10 -2.91 53.08
C GLU A 100 0.90 -1.47 52.59
N GLU A 101 1.62 -0.52 53.21
CA GLU A 101 1.50 0.92 52.92
C GLU A 101 2.20 1.33 51.60
N GLU A 102 3.15 0.52 51.12
CA GLU A 102 3.97 0.83 49.95
C GLU A 102 3.76 -0.17 48.80
N LEU A 103 3.35 0.32 47.63
CA LEU A 103 3.30 -0.48 46.39
C LEU A 103 4.53 -0.18 45.53
N LYS A 104 5.43 -1.15 45.41
CA LYS A 104 6.62 -1.01 44.57
C LYS A 104 6.28 -1.22 43.09
N ILE A 105 6.42 -0.14 42.30
CA ILE A 105 6.25 -0.16 40.84
C ILE A 105 7.58 0.25 40.20
N GLU A 106 8.09 -0.58 39.29
CA GLU A 106 9.29 -0.28 38.50
C GLU A 106 8.87 -0.05 37.04
N VAL A 107 9.26 1.10 36.48
CA VAL A 107 9.00 1.46 35.09
C VAL A 107 10.33 1.54 34.36
N CYS A 108 10.46 0.77 33.29
CA CYS A 108 11.66 0.74 32.46
C CYS A 108 11.29 1.03 31.00
N GLY A 109 12.06 1.88 30.33
CA GLY A 109 11.98 2.09 28.88
C GLY A 109 13.19 1.46 28.18
N LYS A 110 12.96 0.71 27.11
CA LYS A 110 14.00 0.02 26.34
C LYS A 110 13.75 0.19 24.84
N TYR A 111 14.73 0.65 24.08
CA TYR A 111 14.66 0.69 22.62
C TYR A 111 14.44 -0.72 22.04
N THR A 112 13.90 -0.83 20.83
CA THR A 112 13.64 -2.12 20.15
C THR A 112 14.90 -2.93 19.88
N PHE A 113 16.06 -2.29 19.83
CA PHE A 113 17.38 -2.94 19.76
C PHE A 113 18.03 -3.15 21.15
N GLY A 114 17.31 -2.87 22.23
CA GLY A 114 17.63 -3.32 23.57
C GLY A 114 18.36 -2.35 24.52
N GLN A 115 18.66 -1.12 24.11
CA GLN A 115 19.31 -0.13 24.99
C GLN A 115 18.28 0.61 25.87
N PRO A 116 18.66 1.09 27.08
CA PRO A 116 17.75 1.85 27.93
C PRO A 116 17.40 3.21 27.32
N VAL A 117 16.18 3.68 27.60
CA VAL A 117 15.70 5.00 27.16
C VAL A 117 15.80 5.99 28.32
N PRO A 118 16.71 6.99 28.28
CA PRO A 118 16.74 8.04 29.28
C PRO A 118 15.56 9.00 29.08
N GLY A 119 14.85 9.31 30.15
CA GLY A 119 13.70 10.23 30.11
C GLY A 119 13.00 10.35 31.45
N THR A 120 12.00 11.23 31.51
CA THR A 120 11.12 11.38 32.67
C THR A 120 9.83 10.60 32.43
N ALA A 121 9.39 9.83 33.44
CA ALA A 121 8.14 9.06 33.38
C ALA A 121 7.11 9.63 34.36
N LEU A 122 5.87 9.78 33.89
CA LEU A 122 4.72 10.11 34.72
C LEU A 122 3.88 8.85 34.92
N VAL A 123 3.75 8.37 36.15
CA VAL A 123 3.00 7.15 36.49
C VAL A 123 1.75 7.51 37.27
N GLN A 124 0.58 7.07 36.79
CA GLN A 124 -0.70 7.27 37.46
C GLN A 124 -1.28 5.93 37.91
N VAL A 125 -1.50 5.77 39.21
CA VAL A 125 -2.12 4.57 39.79
C VAL A 125 -3.60 4.84 40.05
N CYS A 126 -4.49 4.06 39.42
CA CYS A 126 -5.94 4.25 39.52
C CYS A 126 -6.60 3.06 40.22
N ARG A 127 -7.33 3.32 41.32
CA ARG A 127 -8.21 2.33 41.97
C ARG A 127 -9.58 2.37 41.32
N LYS A 128 -9.96 1.33 40.56
CA LYS A 128 -11.33 1.19 40.04
C LYS A 128 -12.30 0.96 41.21
N SER A 129 -13.15 1.94 41.52
CA SER A 129 -14.27 1.76 42.45
C SER A 129 -15.33 0.88 41.77
N ARG A 130 -15.42 -0.39 42.16
CA ARG A 130 -16.60 -1.21 41.85
C ARG A 130 -17.50 -1.25 43.08
N GLN A 131 -18.77 -0.92 42.86
CA GLN A 131 -19.86 -1.20 43.78
C GLN A 131 -19.87 -2.68 44.17
N ARG A 132 -20.18 -2.91 45.45
CA ARG A 132 -20.18 -4.20 46.16
C ARG A 132 -20.92 -5.30 45.40
N TYR A 133 -20.28 -6.46 45.28
CA TYR A 133 -20.85 -7.74 45.72
C TYR A 133 -19.70 -8.61 46.24
N PHE A 134 -19.73 -8.88 47.54
CA PHE A 134 -18.93 -9.92 48.18
C PHE A 134 -19.56 -11.27 47.86
N GLN A 135 -18.80 -12.20 47.30
CA GLN A 135 -18.88 -13.62 47.68
C GLN A 135 -17.63 -14.36 47.19
N GLY A 136 -16.96 -15.04 48.12
CA GLY A 136 -15.87 -15.96 47.84
C GLY A 136 -14.75 -15.88 48.88
N VAL A 137 -14.85 -16.70 49.94
CA VAL A 137 -13.71 -17.13 50.77
C VAL A 137 -13.19 -18.48 50.20
N PRO A 138 -12.06 -19.02 50.67
CA PRO A 138 -10.81 -19.23 49.95
C PRO A 138 -10.67 -20.61 49.28
N CYS A 139 -9.69 -20.77 48.39
CA CYS A 139 -9.30 -22.06 47.83
C CYS A 139 -8.54 -22.90 48.88
N LEU A 140 -9.02 -24.12 49.13
CA LEU A 140 -8.27 -25.21 49.76
C LEU A 140 -7.47 -25.95 48.68
N TYR A 141 -6.21 -26.25 48.97
CA TYR A 141 -5.40 -27.18 48.17
C TYR A 141 -5.78 -28.61 48.57
N GLU A 142 -6.18 -29.45 47.60
CA GLU A 142 -6.39 -30.89 47.83
C GLU A 142 -5.34 -31.71 47.09
N THR A 143 -4.65 -32.58 47.83
CA THR A 143 -3.99 -33.78 47.28
C THR A 143 -5.02 -34.88 47.12
N LEU A 144 -5.31 -35.27 45.88
CA LEU A 144 -6.30 -36.30 45.55
C LEU A 144 -5.83 -37.71 45.94
N THR A 145 -6.52 -38.33 46.90
CA THR A 145 -6.50 -39.77 47.14
C THR A 145 -7.94 -40.27 47.01
N VAL A 146 -8.24 -41.11 46.02
CA VAL A 146 -9.61 -41.61 45.80
C VAL A 146 -9.94 -42.70 46.83
N ARG A 147 -10.79 -42.38 47.80
CA ARG A 147 -11.46 -43.38 48.67
C ARG A 147 -12.92 -43.50 48.28
N ILE A 148 -13.38 -44.72 48.01
CA ILE A 148 -14.78 -45.04 47.79
C ILE A 148 -15.34 -45.62 49.09
N SER A 149 -16.35 -44.96 49.67
CA SER A 149 -17.04 -45.36 50.89
C SER A 149 -18.53 -45.54 50.57
N LEU A 150 -19.04 -46.77 50.74
CA LEU A 150 -20.46 -47.09 50.52
C LEU A 150 -21.19 -47.10 51.85
N SER A 151 -22.10 -46.15 52.06
CA SER A 151 -22.96 -46.11 53.24
C SER A 151 -24.40 -46.54 52.92
N HIS A 152 -24.78 -47.66 53.56
CA HIS A 152 -26.12 -48.19 53.86
C HIS A 152 -26.75 -49.28 52.97
N LEU A 153 -26.94 -50.42 53.66
CA LEU A 153 -27.92 -51.52 53.49
C LEU A 153 -27.75 -52.44 52.27
N LEU A 154 -27.02 -53.54 52.46
CA LEU A 154 -27.55 -54.91 52.47
C LEU A 154 -26.47 -55.88 53.01
N LEU A 155 -26.88 -56.76 53.93
CA LEU A 155 -26.05 -57.78 54.59
C LEU A 155 -25.64 -58.87 53.60
N PHE A 156 -24.45 -58.78 53.00
CA PHE A 156 -23.79 -59.93 52.36
C PHE A 156 -22.27 -59.85 52.55
N ASN A 157 -21.68 -60.93 53.09
CA ASN A 157 -20.23 -61.05 53.28
C ASN A 157 -19.51 -61.19 51.92
N ASN A 158 -18.39 -60.47 51.74
CA ASN A 158 -17.47 -60.51 50.60
C ASN A 158 -18.11 -60.24 49.21
N ILE A 159 -18.35 -58.96 48.89
CA ILE A 159 -18.81 -58.55 47.55
C ILE A 159 -17.59 -58.29 46.65
N ARG A 160 -17.54 -58.99 45.50
CA ARG A 160 -16.62 -58.67 44.41
C ARG A 160 -17.28 -57.68 43.47
N ILE A 161 -16.76 -56.46 43.42
CA ILE A 161 -17.26 -55.42 42.51
C ILE A 161 -16.35 -55.37 41.29
N LEU A 162 -16.94 -55.40 40.09
CA LEU A 162 -16.22 -55.14 38.85
C LEU A 162 -16.21 -53.63 38.61
N ALA A 163 -15.05 -53.00 38.76
CA ALA A 163 -14.85 -51.59 38.43
C ALA A 163 -14.38 -51.49 36.97
N LEU A 164 -15.19 -50.87 36.13
CA LEU A 164 -14.88 -50.59 34.72
C LEU A 164 -14.39 -49.15 34.61
N PHE A 165 -13.37 -48.91 33.79
CA PHE A 165 -12.91 -47.56 33.49
C PHE A 165 -12.82 -47.35 31.98
N GLN A 166 -13.13 -46.13 31.57
CA GLN A 166 -13.04 -45.64 30.20
C GLN A 166 -12.32 -44.30 30.21
N VAL A 167 -11.44 -44.11 29.24
CA VAL A 167 -10.67 -42.89 29.05
C VAL A 167 -11.09 -42.31 27.72
N LEU A 168 -11.63 -41.09 27.74
CA LEU A 168 -12.09 -40.35 26.59
C LEU A 168 -11.14 -39.19 26.31
N SER A 169 -10.83 -38.97 25.03
CA SER A 169 -10.16 -37.76 24.54
C SER A 169 -10.82 -37.34 23.24
N LYS A 170 -11.03 -36.04 23.04
CA LYS A 170 -11.69 -35.46 21.85
C LYS A 170 -13.03 -36.13 21.48
N GLY A 171 -13.79 -36.60 22.49
CA GLY A 171 -15.09 -37.24 22.29
C GLY A 171 -15.06 -38.71 21.87
N VAL A 172 -13.89 -39.35 21.81
CA VAL A 172 -13.74 -40.80 21.52
C VAL A 172 -13.07 -41.55 22.66
N ILE A 173 -13.43 -42.82 22.85
CA ILE A 173 -12.82 -43.71 23.84
C ILE A 173 -11.43 -44.11 23.33
N VAL A 174 -10.38 -43.65 24.03
CA VAL A 174 -8.98 -43.92 23.68
C VAL A 174 -8.38 -45.07 24.47
N HIS A 175 -8.95 -45.39 25.64
CA HIS A 175 -8.54 -46.54 26.45
C HIS A 175 -9.71 -47.04 27.31
N HIS A 176 -9.77 -48.33 27.58
CA HIS A 176 -10.78 -48.93 28.47
C HIS A 176 -10.20 -50.17 29.16
N GLY A 177 -10.75 -50.51 30.32
CA GLY A 177 -10.34 -51.69 31.06
C GLY A 177 -11.26 -51.97 32.25
N TYR A 178 -10.92 -53.02 33.00
CA TYR A 178 -11.62 -53.38 34.22
C TYR A 178 -10.63 -53.85 35.29
N GLU A 179 -11.01 -53.64 36.55
CA GLU A 179 -10.30 -54.15 37.71
C GLU A 179 -11.29 -54.82 38.66
N LYS A 180 -10.87 -55.94 39.27
CA LYS A 180 -11.70 -56.67 40.24
C LYS A 180 -11.35 -56.16 41.64
N VAL A 181 -12.32 -55.54 42.31
CA VAL A 181 -12.13 -55.01 43.67
C VAL A 181 -12.75 -55.97 44.68
N GLU A 182 -11.93 -56.47 45.61
CA GLU A 182 -12.39 -57.22 46.78
C GLU A 182 -12.58 -56.25 47.96
N VAL A 183 -13.81 -56.11 48.44
CA VAL A 183 -14.17 -55.18 49.50
C VAL A 183 -14.15 -55.90 50.85
N LYS A 184 -13.43 -55.36 51.85
CA LYS A 184 -13.32 -55.95 53.20
C LYS A 184 -14.30 -55.31 54.17
N ASP A 185 -14.90 -56.11 55.05
CA ASP A 185 -15.83 -55.64 56.07
C ASP A 185 -15.10 -55.01 57.27
N SER A 186 -15.33 -53.72 57.48
CA SER A 186 -14.91 -53.00 58.68
C SER A 186 -16.11 -52.28 59.30
N ARG A 187 -16.75 -52.94 60.28
CA ARG A 187 -17.71 -52.42 61.28
C ARG A 187 -18.50 -51.16 60.84
N LYS A 188 -19.33 -51.33 59.80
CA LYS A 188 -20.39 -50.43 59.26
C LYS A 188 -20.09 -49.64 57.98
N VAL A 189 -18.89 -49.73 57.40
CA VAL A 189 -18.61 -49.12 56.08
C VAL A 189 -17.79 -50.09 55.23
N LEU A 190 -18.24 -50.32 53.99
CA LEU A 190 -17.50 -51.03 52.95
C LEU A 190 -16.53 -50.05 52.27
N GLU A 191 -15.22 -50.25 52.45
CA GLU A 191 -14.16 -49.41 51.84
C GLU A 191 -13.24 -50.25 50.93
N GLY A 192 -12.88 -49.69 49.77
CA GLY A 192 -11.94 -50.28 48.81
C GLY A 192 -11.29 -49.22 47.92
N SER A 193 -10.13 -49.56 47.34
CA SER A 193 -9.39 -48.69 46.42
C SER A 193 -9.00 -49.45 45.15
N VAL A 194 -8.97 -48.73 44.02
CA VAL A 194 -8.56 -49.26 42.71
C VAL A 194 -7.58 -48.28 42.06
N SER A 195 -6.53 -48.81 41.46
CA SER A 195 -5.51 -48.03 40.78
C SER A 195 -5.18 -48.67 39.43
N PHE A 196 -5.17 -47.90 38.36
CA PHE A 196 -4.73 -48.33 37.04
C PHE A 196 -3.63 -47.38 36.52
N LYS A 197 -2.79 -47.87 35.60
CA LYS A 197 -1.76 -47.06 34.94
C LYS A 197 -2.27 -46.59 33.59
N LEU A 198 -2.22 -45.29 33.33
CA LEU A 198 -2.54 -44.69 32.04
C LEU A 198 -1.27 -44.09 31.41
N SER A 199 -0.89 -44.60 30.25
CA SER A 199 0.18 -44.02 29.43
C SER A 199 -0.39 -42.88 28.59
N VAL A 200 -0.05 -41.64 28.93
CA VAL A 200 -0.51 -40.44 28.22
C VAL A 200 0.34 -40.24 26.96
N ILE A 201 -0.30 -40.20 25.78
CA ILE A 201 0.33 -39.94 24.48
C ILE A 201 -0.14 -38.59 23.90
N PRO A 202 0.63 -37.93 23.00
CA PRO A 202 0.29 -36.58 22.49
C PRO A 202 -1.09 -36.47 21.84
N GLU A 203 -1.59 -37.55 21.25
CA GLU A 203 -2.92 -37.62 20.63
C GLU A 203 -4.07 -37.40 21.63
N MET A 204 -3.81 -37.59 22.93
CA MET A 204 -4.76 -37.44 24.02
C MET A 204 -4.89 -35.98 24.53
N ALA A 205 -4.03 -35.05 24.07
CA ALA A 205 -4.12 -33.63 24.39
C ALA A 205 -5.33 -32.94 23.71
N PRO A 206 -5.94 -31.89 24.29
CA PRO A 206 -5.52 -31.17 25.51
C PRO A 206 -6.14 -31.69 26.81
N VAL A 207 -7.23 -32.47 26.74
CA VAL A 207 -7.97 -32.95 27.92
C VAL A 207 -8.29 -34.43 27.78
N VAL A 208 -8.02 -35.17 28.85
CA VAL A 208 -8.41 -36.55 29.02
C VAL A 208 -9.50 -36.65 30.09
N GLN A 209 -10.66 -37.17 29.73
CA GLN A 209 -11.72 -37.47 30.67
C GLN A 209 -11.66 -38.95 31.05
N VAL A 210 -11.46 -39.22 32.33
CA VAL A 210 -11.53 -40.58 32.88
C VAL A 210 -12.91 -40.77 33.49
N LEU A 211 -13.64 -41.79 33.04
CA LEU A 211 -14.89 -42.27 33.59
C LEU A 211 -14.63 -43.62 34.27
N VAL A 212 -15.03 -43.77 35.53
CA VAL A 212 -15.00 -45.04 36.26
C VAL A 212 -16.41 -45.37 36.68
N TYR A 213 -16.87 -46.59 36.45
CA TYR A 213 -18.16 -47.05 36.90
C TYR A 213 -18.11 -48.49 37.42
N GLY A 214 -18.86 -48.77 38.48
CA GLY A 214 -18.99 -50.08 39.10
C GLY A 214 -20.40 -50.60 38.92
N VAL A 215 -20.53 -51.87 38.52
CA VAL A 215 -21.83 -52.56 38.48
C VAL A 215 -21.98 -53.34 39.77
N LEU A 216 -23.00 -52.99 40.56
CA LEU A 216 -23.29 -53.66 41.83
C LEU A 216 -24.06 -54.96 41.57
N PRO A 217 -24.02 -55.95 42.49
CA PRO A 217 -24.82 -57.18 42.38
C PRO A 217 -26.34 -56.94 42.29
N SER A 218 -26.80 -55.74 42.70
CA SER A 218 -28.19 -55.27 42.59
C SER A 218 -28.55 -54.70 41.21
N GLU A 219 -27.68 -54.85 40.21
CA GLU A 219 -27.78 -54.30 38.84
C GLU A 219 -27.72 -52.76 38.74
N ASN A 220 -27.59 -52.05 39.87
CA ASN A 220 -27.37 -50.62 39.89
C ASN A 220 -25.93 -50.26 39.49
N VAL A 221 -25.77 -49.18 38.72
CA VAL A 221 -24.47 -48.66 38.29
C VAL A 221 -24.12 -47.41 39.09
N ILE A 222 -22.92 -47.39 39.67
CA ILE A 222 -22.32 -46.20 40.28
C ILE A 222 -21.20 -45.69 39.37
N ALA A 223 -21.14 -44.39 39.09
CA ALA A 223 -20.15 -43.82 38.17
C ALA A 223 -19.57 -42.49 38.69
N ALA A 224 -18.31 -42.23 38.35
CA ALA A 224 -17.61 -40.98 38.63
C ALA A 224 -16.69 -40.62 37.45
N SER A 225 -16.54 -39.33 37.15
CA SER A 225 -15.64 -38.86 36.09
C SER A 225 -14.75 -37.71 36.54
N LYS A 226 -13.52 -37.63 36.00
CA LYS A 226 -12.58 -36.53 36.23
C LYS A 226 -11.85 -36.17 34.94
N ASN A 227 -11.65 -34.87 34.72
CA ASN A 227 -10.86 -34.34 33.62
C ASN A 227 -9.42 -34.09 34.06
N PHE A 228 -8.47 -34.47 33.21
CA PHE A 228 -7.04 -34.23 33.37
C PHE A 228 -6.55 -33.39 32.18
N ASN A 229 -5.92 -32.27 32.49
CA ASN A 229 -5.25 -31.46 31.46
C ASN A 229 -3.93 -32.14 31.09
N VAL A 230 -3.74 -32.39 29.80
CA VAL A 230 -2.51 -32.96 29.24
C VAL A 230 -1.71 -31.83 28.61
N GLU A 231 -0.39 -31.90 28.73
CA GLU A 231 0.52 -30.95 28.10
C GLU A 231 0.25 -30.89 26.58
N LYS A 232 0.13 -29.67 26.05
CA LYS A 232 -0.23 -29.42 24.66
C LYS A 232 0.97 -29.68 23.76
N CYS A 233 1.16 -30.94 23.38
CA CYS A 233 2.28 -31.40 22.57
C CYS A 233 1.86 -31.70 21.14
N PHE A 234 2.66 -31.27 20.16
CA PHE A 234 2.48 -31.63 18.75
C PHE A 234 3.31 -32.86 18.36
N THR A 235 2.76 -33.70 17.48
CA THR A 235 3.47 -34.87 16.93
C THR A 235 4.69 -34.47 16.09
N ASN A 236 4.56 -33.36 15.34
CA ASN A 236 5.68 -32.75 14.61
C ASN A 236 6.41 -31.79 15.55
N LYS A 237 7.61 -32.16 16.01
CA LYS A 237 8.45 -31.29 16.83
C LYS A 237 9.20 -30.32 15.93
N VAL A 238 8.93 -29.03 16.08
CA VAL A 238 9.53 -27.98 15.27
C VAL A 238 10.39 -27.09 16.16
N SER A 239 11.60 -26.80 15.72
CA SER A 239 12.46 -25.78 16.32
C SER A 239 13.08 -24.88 15.27
N LEU A 240 13.33 -23.64 15.70
CA LEU A 240 13.78 -22.55 14.86
C LEU A 240 14.78 -21.69 15.64
N GLN A 241 15.91 -21.37 15.03
CA GLN A 241 16.89 -20.45 15.61
C GLN A 241 17.71 -19.73 14.53
N PHE A 242 18.09 -18.49 14.81
CA PHE A 242 19.09 -17.77 14.03
C PHE A 242 20.49 -18.18 14.49
N SER A 243 21.44 -18.19 13.56
CA SER A 243 22.82 -18.55 13.83
C SER A 243 23.75 -17.61 13.04
N PRO A 244 24.29 -16.55 13.67
CA PRO A 244 24.14 -16.13 15.08
C PRO A 244 22.81 -15.40 15.41
N SER A 245 22.49 -15.25 16.70
CA SER A 245 21.26 -14.56 17.20
C SER A 245 21.39 -13.04 17.32
N GLU A 246 22.56 -12.49 17.07
CA GLU A 246 22.82 -11.05 16.92
C GLU A 246 23.51 -10.81 15.57
N ALA A 247 23.20 -9.69 14.91
CA ALA A 247 23.78 -9.33 13.61
C ALA A 247 23.86 -7.81 13.43
N VAL A 248 24.63 -7.36 12.44
CA VAL A 248 24.61 -5.97 11.95
C VAL A 248 23.75 -5.82 10.69
N PRO A 249 23.25 -4.61 10.40
CA PRO A 249 22.60 -4.30 9.12
C PRO A 249 23.37 -4.82 7.90
N GLY A 250 22.69 -5.53 7.00
CA GLY A 250 23.24 -6.04 5.74
C GLY A 250 24.10 -7.30 5.86
N GLU A 251 24.26 -7.86 7.06
CA GLU A 251 25.02 -9.10 7.29
C GLU A 251 24.28 -10.33 6.74
N GLU A 252 25.03 -11.30 6.20
CA GLU A 252 24.49 -12.63 5.86
C GLU A 252 24.33 -13.47 7.13
N ASN A 253 23.14 -14.03 7.33
CA ASN A 253 22.82 -14.88 8.48
C ASN A 253 22.15 -16.18 8.00
N SER A 254 22.10 -17.18 8.88
CA SER A 254 21.48 -18.47 8.58
C SER A 254 20.39 -18.80 9.60
N LEU A 255 19.24 -19.24 9.08
CA LEU A 255 18.14 -19.74 9.88
C LEU A 255 18.18 -21.27 9.92
N GLN A 256 18.32 -21.82 11.12
CA GLN A 256 18.30 -23.25 11.35
C GLN A 256 16.88 -23.69 11.70
N LEU A 257 16.29 -24.50 10.82
CA LEU A 257 14.95 -25.04 10.95
C LEU A 257 15.04 -26.57 11.07
N SER A 258 14.34 -27.15 12.03
CA SER A 258 14.20 -28.60 12.13
C SER A 258 12.75 -29.00 12.39
N ALA A 259 12.30 -30.02 11.65
CA ALA A 259 10.96 -30.58 11.75
C ALA A 259 10.99 -32.04 11.24
N LEU A 260 9.82 -32.72 11.22
CA LEU A 260 9.74 -34.02 10.57
C LEU A 260 10.19 -33.96 9.10
N PRO A 261 10.89 -34.98 8.58
CA PRO A 261 11.29 -35.05 7.16
C PRO A 261 10.11 -34.82 6.20
N GLY A 262 10.34 -34.03 5.15
CA GLY A 262 9.32 -33.67 4.17
C GLY A 262 8.25 -32.69 4.67
N SER A 263 8.47 -32.04 5.82
CA SER A 263 7.55 -31.01 6.32
C SER A 263 7.64 -29.73 5.49
N LEU A 264 6.49 -29.10 5.25
CA LEU A 264 6.41 -27.75 4.68
C LEU A 264 6.19 -26.73 5.81
N CYS A 265 7.14 -25.82 5.99
CA CYS A 265 7.17 -24.84 7.07
C CYS A 265 6.87 -23.42 6.58
N ALA A 266 6.00 -22.73 7.30
CA ALA A 266 5.64 -21.34 7.06
C ALA A 266 6.47 -20.43 7.97
N LEU A 267 7.33 -19.61 7.37
CA LEU A 267 8.23 -18.69 8.06
C LEU A 267 7.62 -17.27 8.08
N SER A 268 7.70 -16.59 9.22
CA SER A 268 7.22 -15.21 9.40
C SER A 268 8.15 -14.43 10.34
N ALA A 269 8.86 -13.40 9.85
CA ALA A 269 9.70 -12.52 10.67
C ALA A 269 9.18 -11.07 10.63
N VAL A 270 8.89 -10.52 11.80
CA VAL A 270 8.22 -9.21 11.97
C VAL A 270 9.01 -8.36 12.97
N ASP A 271 9.07 -7.05 12.74
CA ASP A 271 9.74 -6.10 13.65
C ASP A 271 9.07 -6.08 15.03
N GLN A 272 9.86 -6.11 16.12
CA GLN A 272 9.36 -6.03 17.50
C GLN A 272 8.41 -4.83 17.72
N SER A 273 8.62 -3.71 17.02
CA SER A 273 7.78 -2.51 17.08
C SER A 273 6.31 -2.79 16.78
N VAL A 274 6.02 -3.77 15.92
CA VAL A 274 4.65 -4.19 15.58
C VAL A 274 3.98 -4.88 16.77
N PHE A 275 4.73 -5.69 17.53
CA PHE A 275 4.22 -6.37 18.73
C PHE A 275 4.04 -5.43 19.92
N ILE A 276 4.80 -4.33 20.00
CA ILE A 276 4.56 -3.26 20.97
C ILE A 276 3.20 -2.57 20.70
N LEU A 277 2.85 -2.39 19.43
CA LEU A 277 1.58 -1.76 19.03
C LEU A 277 0.34 -2.65 19.24
N GLU A 278 0.50 -3.97 19.15
CA GLU A 278 -0.58 -4.96 19.25
C GLU A 278 -0.11 -6.19 20.06
N PRO A 279 0.00 -6.07 21.41
CA PRO A 279 0.46 -7.15 22.25
C PRO A 279 -0.52 -8.34 22.24
N GLY A 280 0.01 -9.57 22.33
CA GLY A 280 -0.79 -10.79 22.43
C GLY A 280 -1.34 -11.36 21.11
N LYS A 281 -0.81 -10.92 19.95
CA LYS A 281 -1.19 -11.40 18.61
C LYS A 281 -0.21 -12.39 17.99
N ARG A 282 0.71 -12.96 18.78
CA ARG A 282 1.70 -13.94 18.31
C ARG A 282 1.09 -15.30 18.00
N LEU A 283 1.76 -16.06 17.14
CA LEU A 283 1.41 -17.44 16.90
C LEU A 283 1.84 -18.29 18.11
N ASP A 284 0.89 -18.60 18.98
CA ASP A 284 1.11 -19.44 20.16
C ASP A 284 0.54 -20.86 19.91
N PRO A 285 1.27 -21.94 20.27
CA PRO A 285 0.71 -23.29 20.43
C PRO A 285 -0.70 -23.35 21.02
N ASP A 286 -0.97 -22.50 22.03
CA ASP A 286 -2.27 -22.41 22.68
C ASP A 286 -3.38 -21.97 21.71
N THR A 287 -3.10 -21.08 20.77
CA THR A 287 -4.07 -20.54 19.80
C THR A 287 -4.58 -21.61 18.82
N VAL A 288 -3.73 -22.59 18.49
CA VAL A 288 -4.09 -23.70 17.58
C VAL A 288 -4.92 -24.75 18.32
N MET A 289 -4.54 -25.09 19.55
CA MET A 289 -5.23 -26.11 20.36
C MET A 289 -6.60 -25.64 20.85
N PHE A 290 -6.76 -24.35 21.20
CA PHE A 290 -8.01 -23.77 21.73
C PHE A 290 -9.19 -23.83 20.75
N LYS A 291 -8.93 -23.84 19.43
CA LYS A 291 -9.98 -23.95 18.40
C LYS A 291 -10.70 -25.32 18.40
N THR A 292 -10.22 -26.28 19.19
CA THR A 292 -10.82 -27.63 19.33
C THR A 292 -11.42 -27.90 20.73
N GLU A 293 -11.38 -26.93 21.65
CA GLU A 293 -11.83 -27.13 23.03
C GLU A 293 -13.35 -26.92 23.19
N PHE A 294 -14.04 -27.96 23.68
CA PHE A 294 -15.26 -27.81 24.48
C PHE A 294 -14.78 -27.56 25.93
N SER A 295 -15.01 -26.35 26.45
CA SER A 295 -14.35 -25.83 27.66
C SER A 295 -14.86 -26.41 28.98
N ALA A 296 -13.94 -26.61 29.94
CA ALA A 296 -14.05 -26.02 31.28
C ALA A 296 -12.63 -25.71 31.83
N GLN A 297 -12.36 -24.44 32.19
CA GLN A 297 -11.04 -23.83 32.45
C GLN A 297 -10.50 -23.97 33.89
N THR A 298 -9.17 -23.86 34.09
CA THR A 298 -8.46 -22.80 34.91
C THR A 298 -6.90 -22.94 34.93
N HIS A 299 -6.20 -21.82 35.18
CA HIS A 299 -4.78 -21.36 34.89
C HIS A 299 -3.67 -21.79 35.91
N SER A 300 -2.39 -22.12 35.54
CA SER A 300 -1.11 -21.35 35.26
C SER A 300 -0.05 -21.47 36.41
N PRO A 301 1.25 -21.02 36.36
CA PRO A 301 2.46 -21.26 35.49
C PRO A 301 3.79 -21.60 36.27
N HIS A 302 4.97 -21.75 35.60
CA HIS A 302 6.36 -21.21 35.93
C HIS A 302 7.57 -22.06 35.39
N GLY A 303 8.71 -21.42 35.04
CA GLY A 303 10.07 -22.04 34.96
C GLY A 303 11.11 -21.33 34.05
N ALA A 304 12.42 -21.32 34.36
CA ALA A 304 13.43 -20.29 33.98
C ALA A 304 14.77 -20.76 33.30
N ASN A 305 15.47 -19.78 32.67
CA ASN A 305 16.92 -19.50 32.42
C ASN A 305 17.90 -20.42 31.62
N VAL A 306 18.83 -19.79 30.84
CA VAL A 306 20.34 -19.78 30.93
C VAL A 306 20.99 -19.20 29.64
N ILE A 307 22.13 -18.46 29.73
CA ILE A 307 22.95 -17.92 28.60
C ILE A 307 24.45 -18.25 28.81
N MET A 308 25.19 -18.52 27.71
CA MET A 308 26.67 -18.63 27.63
C MET A 308 27.23 -17.75 26.49
N GLU A 309 28.46 -17.24 26.63
CA GLU A 309 29.13 -16.24 25.76
C GLU A 309 30.35 -16.82 25.00
N ARG A 310 30.61 -16.39 23.75
CA ARG A 310 31.94 -16.42 23.07
C ARG A 310 32.04 -15.45 21.87
N ARG A 311 33.26 -14.91 21.67
CA ARG A 311 33.81 -13.92 20.70
C ARG A 311 33.61 -14.19 19.19
N GLU A 312 33.54 -13.11 18.40
CA GLU A 312 33.59 -13.10 16.92
C GLU A 312 34.30 -11.86 16.28
N GLU A 313 34.58 -11.98 14.97
CA GLU A 313 35.45 -11.16 14.08
C GLU A 313 34.71 -10.06 13.25
N PHE A 314 35.41 -9.35 12.35
CA PHE A 314 35.11 -8.01 11.79
C PHE A 314 34.48 -8.00 10.36
N VAL A 315 33.47 -7.13 10.08
CA VAL A 315 32.82 -6.88 8.76
C VAL A 315 32.34 -5.41 8.61
N GLU A 316 32.33 -4.84 7.39
CA GLU A 316 31.90 -3.46 7.03
C GLU A 316 30.68 -3.47 6.08
N THR A 317 29.65 -2.61 6.27
CA THR A 317 28.40 -2.60 5.47
C THR A 317 27.79 -1.19 5.22
N VAL A 318 26.94 -1.07 4.17
CA VAL A 318 26.26 0.16 3.69
C VAL A 318 24.72 -0.05 3.68
N ARG A 319 23.92 0.92 4.18
CA ARG A 319 22.47 0.72 4.52
C ARG A 319 21.46 1.43 3.60
N ASN A 320 20.51 0.67 3.01
CA ASN A 320 19.51 1.16 2.03
C ASN A 320 18.05 0.60 2.17
N VAL A 321 17.78 -0.46 2.97
CA VAL A 321 16.51 -1.26 2.95
C VAL A 321 15.83 -1.33 4.33
N PHE A 322 14.61 -0.77 4.47
CA PHE A 322 13.89 -0.66 5.76
C PHE A 322 12.44 -1.23 5.75
N PRO A 323 12.24 -2.56 5.85
CA PRO A 323 10.91 -3.18 5.83
C PRO A 323 10.25 -3.29 7.23
N GLU A 324 8.92 -3.42 7.30
CA GLU A 324 8.19 -3.74 8.56
C GLU A 324 8.01 -5.27 8.76
N THR A 325 7.99 -6.04 7.67
CA THR A 325 7.98 -7.51 7.65
C THR A 325 9.14 -7.95 6.77
N TRP A 326 10.03 -8.78 7.30
CA TRP A 326 11.23 -9.20 6.59
C TRP A 326 11.03 -10.52 5.86
N ILE A 327 10.59 -11.57 6.57
CA ILE A 327 10.44 -12.92 6.01
C ILE A 327 8.95 -13.29 5.96
N TRP A 328 8.46 -13.67 4.77
CA TRP A 328 7.12 -14.22 4.57
C TRP A 328 7.12 -15.31 3.48
N GLN A 329 7.82 -16.41 3.73
CA GLN A 329 8.01 -17.49 2.75
C GLN A 329 7.72 -18.89 3.30
N LEU A 330 7.67 -19.87 2.41
CA LEU A 330 7.55 -21.29 2.74
C LEU A 330 8.91 -21.96 2.54
N ALA A 331 9.27 -22.89 3.42
CA ALA A 331 10.50 -23.67 3.35
C ALA A 331 10.18 -25.16 3.50
N GLU A 332 10.81 -26.00 2.70
CA GLU A 332 10.69 -27.46 2.81
C GLU A 332 11.84 -28.04 3.64
N VAL A 333 11.51 -28.97 4.52
CA VAL A 333 12.50 -29.70 5.34
C VAL A 333 12.87 -30.98 4.62
N GLY A 334 14.16 -31.13 4.30
CA GLY A 334 14.69 -32.29 3.59
C GLY A 334 14.62 -33.59 4.41
N ASP A 335 15.07 -34.69 3.81
CA ASP A 335 14.99 -36.03 4.39
C ASP A 335 15.78 -36.19 5.71
N SER A 336 16.73 -35.29 5.98
CA SER A 336 17.50 -35.21 7.23
C SER A 336 16.70 -34.68 8.42
N GLY A 337 15.51 -34.12 8.21
CA GLY A 337 14.72 -33.45 9.26
C GLY A 337 15.25 -32.07 9.65
N SER A 338 16.18 -31.52 8.88
CA SER A 338 16.75 -30.18 9.07
C SER A 338 16.88 -29.42 7.76
N ALA A 339 16.77 -28.10 7.82
CA ALA A 339 16.98 -27.18 6.71
C ALA A 339 17.75 -25.94 7.20
N GLN A 340 18.69 -25.47 6.40
CA GLN A 340 19.32 -24.16 6.58
C GLN A 340 18.79 -23.22 5.51
N VAL A 341 18.25 -22.09 5.94
CA VAL A 341 17.73 -21.05 5.05
C VAL A 341 18.65 -19.84 5.14
N PRO A 342 19.46 -19.54 4.12
CA PRO A 342 20.30 -18.34 4.11
C PRO A 342 19.42 -17.10 3.98
N VAL A 343 19.74 -16.06 4.74
CA VAL A 343 18.98 -14.79 4.77
C VAL A 343 19.91 -13.59 4.93
N THR A 344 19.64 -12.52 4.19
CA THR A 344 20.34 -11.24 4.34
C THR A 344 19.59 -10.35 5.32
N VAL A 345 20.26 -9.89 6.38
CA VAL A 345 19.66 -9.07 7.45
C VAL A 345 19.28 -7.69 6.92
N PRO A 346 18.05 -7.18 7.15
CA PRO A 346 17.64 -5.85 6.69
C PRO A 346 18.42 -4.73 7.35
N ASP A 347 18.41 -3.55 6.74
CA ASP A 347 19.19 -2.42 7.23
C ASP A 347 18.58 -1.69 8.46
N THR A 348 17.44 -2.20 8.94
CA THR A 348 16.73 -1.70 10.13
C THR A 348 17.39 -2.20 11.41
N ILE A 349 17.82 -1.26 12.26
CA ILE A 349 18.34 -1.53 13.62
C ILE A 349 17.14 -1.78 14.55
N THR A 350 16.79 -3.05 14.77
CA THR A 350 15.64 -3.50 15.58
C THR A 350 15.83 -4.95 16.04
N THR A 351 14.93 -5.46 16.88
CA THR A 351 14.83 -6.91 17.11
C THR A 351 13.77 -7.48 16.18
N TRP A 352 14.16 -8.48 15.39
CA TRP A 352 13.25 -9.25 14.55
C TRP A 352 12.73 -10.46 15.35
N GLU A 353 11.41 -10.59 15.38
CA GLU A 353 10.70 -11.64 16.08
C GLU A 353 10.12 -12.59 15.05
N MET A 354 10.48 -13.86 15.16
CA MET A 354 10.20 -14.87 14.15
C MET A 354 9.34 -16.02 14.69
N ASP A 355 8.19 -16.22 14.03
CA ASP A 355 7.26 -17.30 14.31
C ASP A 355 7.28 -18.33 13.17
N THR A 356 7.14 -19.61 13.49
CA THR A 356 6.97 -20.65 12.47
C THR A 356 6.05 -21.80 12.87
N PHE A 357 5.38 -22.38 11.88
CA PHE A 357 4.68 -23.65 11.98
C PHE A 357 4.99 -24.52 10.76
N CYS A 358 5.01 -25.84 10.95
CA CYS A 358 5.28 -26.83 9.92
C CYS A 358 4.15 -27.83 9.79
N LEU A 359 3.86 -28.25 8.55
CA LEU A 359 2.86 -29.25 8.22
C LEU A 359 3.54 -30.47 7.59
N SER A 360 3.24 -31.65 8.12
CA SER A 360 3.61 -32.93 7.52
C SER A 360 2.40 -33.86 7.45
N SER A 361 2.54 -34.98 6.72
CA SER A 361 1.52 -36.04 6.70
C SER A 361 1.20 -36.62 8.09
N ARG A 362 2.09 -36.44 9.07
CA ARG A 362 1.93 -36.91 10.45
C ARG A 362 1.35 -35.86 11.41
N GLY A 363 1.18 -34.62 10.95
CA GLY A 363 0.54 -33.55 11.72
C GLY A 363 1.22 -32.19 11.62
N VAL A 364 0.62 -31.20 12.28
CA VAL A 364 1.17 -29.85 12.47
C VAL A 364 2.16 -29.81 13.63
N GLY A 365 3.12 -28.89 13.56
CA GLY A 365 3.96 -28.48 14.67
C GLY A 365 4.17 -26.97 14.66
N VAL A 366 4.28 -26.35 15.83
CA VAL A 366 4.52 -24.91 16.01
C VAL A 366 5.79 -24.76 16.84
N ALA A 367 6.73 -23.92 16.39
CA ALA A 367 7.96 -23.66 17.13
C ALA A 367 7.77 -22.51 18.13
N PRO A 368 8.54 -22.48 19.23
CA PRO A 368 8.73 -21.27 20.02
C PRO A 368 9.26 -20.12 19.15
N ALA A 369 8.91 -18.88 19.50
CA ALA A 369 9.39 -17.70 18.80
C ALA A 369 10.92 -17.56 18.89
N ALA A 370 11.57 -17.32 17.76
CA ALA A 370 13.00 -17.04 17.68
C ALA A 370 13.25 -15.54 17.53
N GLN A 371 14.38 -15.06 18.06
CA GLN A 371 14.75 -13.64 18.04
C GLN A 371 16.08 -13.44 17.33
N LEU A 372 16.15 -12.40 16.49
CA LEU A 372 17.39 -11.87 15.94
C LEU A 372 17.51 -10.40 16.33
N ARG A 373 18.54 -10.06 17.08
CA ARG A 373 18.81 -8.67 17.45
C ARG A 373 19.76 -8.03 16.45
N VAL A 374 19.26 -7.02 15.72
CA VAL A 374 20.07 -6.23 14.79
C VAL A 374 20.47 -4.95 15.49
N PHE A 375 21.75 -4.83 15.82
CA PHE A 375 22.26 -3.71 16.61
C PHE A 375 23.56 -3.17 16.03
N GLN A 376 23.61 -1.85 15.86
CA GLN A 376 24.83 -1.13 15.51
C GLN A 376 25.16 -0.19 16.69
N PRO A 377 26.34 -0.35 17.34
CA PRO A 377 26.73 0.47 18.49
C PRO A 377 26.86 1.97 18.17
N PHE A 378 27.07 2.29 16.89
CA PHE A 378 27.27 3.61 16.31
C PHE A 378 26.52 3.69 14.98
N PHE A 379 25.67 4.70 14.77
CA PHE A 379 24.93 4.88 13.51
C PHE A 379 24.51 6.33 13.24
N LEU A 380 24.25 6.61 11.95
CA LEU A 380 23.85 7.86 11.33
C LEU A 380 22.37 7.82 10.87
N GLU A 381 21.68 8.94 10.97
CA GLU A 381 20.30 9.16 10.48
C GLU A 381 20.23 10.43 9.63
N LEU A 382 19.65 10.37 8.43
CA LEU A 382 19.49 11.51 7.51
C LEU A 382 18.04 12.00 7.42
N SER A 383 17.85 13.32 7.43
CA SER A 383 16.55 13.98 7.20
C SER A 383 16.62 14.84 5.93
N LEU A 384 15.77 14.54 4.94
CA LEU A 384 15.70 15.16 3.61
C LEU A 384 14.25 15.53 3.24
N PRO A 385 14.02 16.60 2.45
CA PRO A 385 12.73 16.88 1.82
C PRO A 385 12.43 15.91 0.66
N TYR A 386 11.17 15.88 0.21
CA TYR A 386 10.72 15.00 -0.87
C TYR A 386 11.23 15.41 -2.27
N SER A 387 11.30 16.71 -2.58
CA SER A 387 11.77 17.25 -3.87
C SER A 387 12.26 18.70 -3.73
N ILE A 388 13.05 19.19 -4.69
CA ILE A 388 13.62 20.56 -4.69
C ILE A 388 13.80 21.14 -6.10
N ILE A 389 13.76 22.46 -6.27
CA ILE A 389 14.01 23.13 -7.57
C ILE A 389 15.52 23.37 -7.75
N ARG A 390 16.03 23.25 -8.99
CA ARG A 390 17.47 23.51 -9.27
C ARG A 390 17.83 24.94 -8.90
N GLY A 391 18.79 25.12 -7.99
CA GLY A 391 19.23 26.43 -7.51
C GLY A 391 18.61 26.91 -6.19
N GLU A 392 17.62 26.21 -5.63
CA GLU A 392 17.09 26.51 -4.29
C GLU A 392 17.98 25.93 -3.17
N GLU A 393 18.04 26.64 -2.03
CA GLU A 393 18.76 26.16 -0.83
C GLU A 393 17.87 25.26 0.03
N PHE A 394 18.42 24.14 0.54
CA PHE A 394 17.77 23.32 1.56
C PHE A 394 18.72 22.88 2.68
N GLU A 395 18.17 22.61 3.86
CA GLU A 395 18.91 22.17 5.04
C GLU A 395 18.91 20.63 5.14
N LEU A 396 20.08 19.99 4.97
CA LEU A 396 20.32 18.58 5.27
C LEU A 396 20.69 18.41 6.74
N LYS A 397 20.00 17.52 7.46
CA LYS A 397 20.33 17.15 8.85
C LYS A 397 20.81 15.71 8.92
N ALA A 398 21.98 15.50 9.50
CA ALA A 398 22.48 14.18 9.85
C ALA A 398 22.68 14.05 11.36
N THR A 399 22.06 13.05 11.99
CA THR A 399 22.21 12.81 13.44
C THR A 399 22.96 11.52 13.68
N VAL A 400 24.04 11.60 14.46
CA VAL A 400 24.87 10.47 14.87
C VAL A 400 24.56 10.11 16.32
N PHE A 401 24.42 8.81 16.59
CA PHE A 401 24.17 8.25 17.91
C PHE A 401 25.34 7.38 18.36
N ASN A 402 25.74 7.50 19.63
CA ASN A 402 26.73 6.62 20.25
C ASN A 402 26.08 5.86 21.42
N TYR A 403 25.96 4.54 21.29
CA TYR A 403 25.47 3.65 22.34
C TYR A 403 26.58 2.80 22.96
N LEU A 404 27.86 3.07 22.67
CA LEU A 404 28.99 2.49 23.38
C LEU A 404 29.06 3.03 24.80
N SER A 405 29.63 2.26 25.72
CA SER A 405 29.88 2.67 27.10
C SER A 405 31.03 3.68 27.26
N LYS A 406 31.69 4.06 26.15
CA LYS A 406 32.88 4.91 26.10
C LYS A 406 32.68 6.05 25.09
N CYS A 407 33.40 7.16 25.27
CA CYS A 407 33.38 8.26 24.31
C CYS A 407 34.06 7.87 23.00
N ILE A 408 33.54 8.36 21.88
CA ILE A 408 34.11 8.20 20.54
C ILE A 408 34.37 9.57 19.91
N MET A 409 35.39 9.64 19.07
CA MET A 409 35.63 10.77 18.20
C MET A 409 34.95 10.48 16.85
N VAL A 410 33.89 11.22 16.53
CA VAL A 410 33.18 11.06 15.26
C VAL A 410 33.79 12.01 14.24
N LEU A 411 34.39 11.47 13.18
CA LEU A 411 34.64 12.18 11.93
C LEU A 411 33.46 11.98 10.99
N TYR A 412 33.10 13.00 10.23
CA TYR A 412 32.09 12.88 9.17
C TYR A 412 32.68 13.33 7.85
N ASP A 413 32.28 12.64 6.78
CA ASP A 413 32.60 13.05 5.41
C ASP A 413 31.37 13.81 4.85
N PRO A 414 31.51 15.09 4.42
CA PRO A 414 30.42 15.80 3.77
C PRO A 414 29.92 15.05 2.53
N PRO A 415 28.66 15.26 2.10
CA PRO A 415 28.14 14.64 0.90
C PRO A 415 28.96 15.05 -0.32
N TYR A 416 29.73 14.09 -0.85
CA TYR A 416 30.60 14.30 -1.99
C TYR A 416 29.80 14.29 -3.30
N TYR A 417 30.18 15.24 -4.17
CA TYR A 417 29.79 15.46 -5.56
C TYR A 417 28.37 16.03 -5.78
N THR A 418 28.33 17.28 -6.29
CA THR A 418 27.19 18.04 -6.89
C THR A 418 26.41 19.07 -6.06
N LEU A 419 26.75 19.32 -4.79
CA LEU A 419 26.10 20.36 -3.97
C LEU A 419 27.10 21.42 -3.51
N LYS A 420 26.82 22.71 -3.78
CA LYS A 420 27.59 23.83 -3.19
C LYS A 420 27.07 24.06 -1.77
N ALA A 421 27.95 23.98 -0.77
CA ALA A 421 27.62 24.36 0.61
C ALA A 421 27.78 25.87 0.77
N SER A 422 26.72 26.58 1.17
CA SER A 422 26.74 28.04 1.37
C SER A 422 27.21 28.46 2.76
N SER A 423 27.10 27.59 3.77
CA SER A 423 27.73 27.73 5.09
C SER A 423 27.79 26.39 5.83
N SER A 424 28.86 26.16 6.59
CA SER A 424 28.99 25.04 7.52
C SER A 424 29.24 25.58 8.93
N ASP A 425 28.49 25.10 9.92
CA ASP A 425 28.92 25.28 11.33
C ASP A 425 30.20 24.44 11.52
N GLU A 426 31.31 25.13 11.79
CA GLU A 426 32.64 24.56 11.95
C GLU A 426 32.68 23.48 13.05
N GLN A 427 32.99 22.23 12.66
CA GLN A 427 34.11 21.40 13.14
C GLN A 427 33.94 19.98 12.58
N TYR A 428 34.93 19.45 11.85
CA TYR A 428 34.90 18.15 11.15
C TYR A 428 34.93 16.92 12.08
N SER A 429 35.05 17.15 13.38
CA SER A 429 35.13 16.12 14.40
C SER A 429 34.39 16.57 15.65
N SER A 430 33.53 15.73 16.23
CA SER A 430 32.83 16.06 17.49
C SER A 430 32.87 14.91 18.50
N CYS A 431 33.18 15.24 19.75
CA CYS A 431 33.19 14.27 20.85
C CYS A 431 31.77 13.79 21.10
N LEU A 432 31.56 12.48 21.03
CA LEU A 432 30.27 11.87 21.29
C LEU A 432 30.42 10.81 22.38
N CYS A 433 30.02 11.15 23.59
CA CYS A 433 30.11 10.26 24.75
C CYS A 433 28.93 9.27 24.83
N ALA A 434 29.05 8.32 25.75
CA ALA A 434 28.11 7.22 25.91
C ALA A 434 26.66 7.70 26.02
N ASN A 435 25.76 7.06 25.26
CA ASN A 435 24.33 7.41 25.17
C ASN A 435 24.06 8.86 24.68
N GLY A 436 25.04 9.49 24.05
CA GLY A 436 24.92 10.82 23.46
C GLY A 436 24.44 10.78 22.01
N ARG A 437 23.93 11.93 21.54
CA ARG A 437 23.65 12.18 20.12
C ARG A 437 24.21 13.53 19.67
N LYS A 438 24.64 13.63 18.42
CA LYS A 438 25.08 14.88 17.79
C LYS A 438 24.43 15.04 16.43
N THR A 439 23.86 16.21 16.15
CA THR A 439 23.27 16.54 14.85
C THR A 439 24.15 17.55 14.12
N PHE A 440 24.50 17.23 12.89
CA PHE A 440 25.21 18.06 11.93
C PHE A 440 24.23 18.61 10.89
N ARG A 441 24.47 19.84 10.43
CA ARG A 441 23.58 20.56 9.52
C ARG A 441 24.36 21.15 8.36
N TRP A 442 23.81 21.06 7.16
CA TRP A 442 24.38 21.70 5.96
C TRP A 442 23.29 22.36 5.15
N THR A 443 23.55 23.56 4.65
CA THR A 443 22.74 24.20 3.62
C THR A 443 23.31 23.85 2.25
N LEU A 444 22.51 23.20 1.40
CA LEU A 444 22.93 22.63 0.12
C LEU A 444 22.12 23.21 -1.04
N VAL A 445 22.77 23.40 -2.20
CA VAL A 445 22.15 23.86 -3.45
C VAL A 445 22.30 22.80 -4.55
N PRO A 446 21.21 22.25 -5.11
CA PRO A 446 21.24 21.22 -6.16
C PRO A 446 21.66 21.80 -7.51
N SER A 447 22.67 21.19 -8.14
CA SER A 447 23.25 21.64 -9.41
C SER A 447 22.87 20.79 -10.63
N VAL A 448 22.41 19.55 -10.45
CA VAL A 448 22.07 18.57 -11.50
C VAL A 448 20.57 18.23 -11.44
N LEU A 449 19.92 18.11 -12.60
CA LEU A 449 18.50 17.75 -12.73
C LEU A 449 18.28 16.23 -12.58
N GLY A 450 17.09 15.81 -12.10
CA GLY A 450 16.72 14.40 -11.94
C GLY A 450 16.89 13.88 -10.52
N VAL A 451 17.04 12.56 -10.35
CA VAL A 451 17.22 11.90 -9.05
C VAL A 451 18.67 12.04 -8.59
N LEU A 452 18.88 12.81 -7.53
CA LEU A 452 20.16 13.05 -6.87
C LEU A 452 20.31 12.15 -5.64
N ASN A 453 21.37 11.33 -5.59
CA ASN A 453 21.67 10.51 -4.41
C ASN A 453 22.53 11.30 -3.43
N VAL A 454 21.96 11.61 -2.27
CA VAL A 454 22.67 12.25 -1.14
C VAL A 454 23.24 11.15 -0.26
N THR A 455 24.57 11.06 -0.22
CA THR A 455 25.32 10.08 0.59
C THR A 455 26.04 10.81 1.71
N VAL A 456 25.91 10.34 2.95
CA VAL A 456 26.65 10.89 4.10
C VAL A 456 27.30 9.74 4.86
N SER A 457 28.55 9.91 5.26
CA SER A 457 29.31 8.92 6.03
C SER A 457 29.76 9.51 7.35
N ALA A 458 29.67 8.71 8.41
CA ALA A 458 30.25 9.02 9.72
C ALA A 458 31.16 7.87 10.16
N ALA A 459 32.32 8.20 10.71
CA ALA A 459 33.34 7.25 11.13
C ALA A 459 33.81 7.55 12.56
N ALA A 460 33.96 6.50 13.38
CA ALA A 460 34.64 6.59 14.65
C ALA A 460 36.16 6.43 14.43
N GLU A 461 36.96 7.45 14.76
CA GLU A 461 38.42 7.43 14.57
C GLU A 461 39.20 7.47 15.89
N PRO A 462 40.39 6.84 15.93
CA PRO A 462 41.29 6.98 17.08
C PRO A 462 41.83 8.41 17.12
N SER A 463 41.67 9.07 18.27
CA SER A 463 42.19 10.43 18.49
C SER A 463 42.95 10.53 19.80
N GLN A 464 43.92 11.44 19.85
CA GLN A 464 44.63 11.83 21.08
C GLN A 464 43.88 12.91 21.88
N THR A 465 42.81 13.48 21.31
CA THR A 465 41.94 14.40 22.03
C THR A 465 41.15 13.68 23.10
N VAL A 466 41.22 14.19 24.33
CA VAL A 466 40.49 13.67 25.47
C VAL A 466 39.06 14.21 25.43
N CYS A 467 38.08 13.33 25.35
CA CYS A 467 36.65 13.69 25.43
C CYS A 467 36.18 13.38 26.85
N ASP A 468 35.67 14.37 27.58
CA ASP A 468 35.15 14.21 28.96
C ASP A 468 36.14 13.50 29.92
N ASN A 469 37.42 13.91 29.88
CA ASN A 469 38.52 13.35 30.67
C ASN A 469 38.87 11.86 30.40
N GLU A 470 38.33 11.23 29.34
CA GLU A 470 38.66 9.86 28.92
C GLU A 470 39.27 9.81 27.50
N ILE A 471 40.09 8.77 27.24
CA ILE A 471 40.63 8.48 25.90
C ILE A 471 39.51 7.88 25.05
N VAL A 472 39.33 8.41 23.84
CA VAL A 472 38.29 7.92 22.92
C VAL A 472 38.53 6.47 22.50
N SER A 473 37.44 5.70 22.44
CA SER A 473 37.45 4.31 21.96
C SER A 473 36.96 4.23 20.52
N VAL A 474 37.40 3.22 19.79
CA VAL A 474 36.91 2.90 18.45
C VAL A 474 36.21 1.55 18.52
N PRO A 475 34.95 1.42 18.08
CA PRO A 475 34.28 0.12 18.06
C PRO A 475 34.93 -0.82 17.05
N ASP A 476 35.01 -2.08 17.43
CA ASP A 476 35.54 -3.16 16.59
C ASP A 476 34.61 -3.44 15.39
N ARG A 477 33.28 -3.39 15.57
CA ARG A 477 32.27 -3.57 14.49
C ARG A 477 31.48 -2.29 14.23
N GLY A 478 31.19 -1.98 12.95
CA GLY A 478 30.39 -0.81 12.56
C GLY A 478 31.10 0.54 12.78
N ARG A 479 32.42 0.59 12.54
CA ARG A 479 33.27 1.78 12.72
C ARG A 479 32.87 2.94 11.81
N ILE A 480 32.36 2.62 10.63
CA ILE A 480 31.89 3.58 9.63
C ILE A 480 30.43 3.23 9.35
N ASP A 481 29.58 4.25 9.30
CA ASP A 481 28.19 4.11 8.88
C ASP A 481 27.91 5.10 7.76
N THR A 482 27.50 4.57 6.61
CA THR A 482 27.19 5.35 5.41
C THR A 482 25.73 5.18 5.03
N VAL A 483 25.02 6.30 4.88
CA VAL A 483 23.59 6.34 4.54
C VAL A 483 23.41 7.09 3.22
N THR A 484 22.70 6.48 2.27
CA THR A 484 22.35 7.08 0.98
C THR A 484 20.84 7.27 0.84
N ARG A 485 20.40 8.45 0.41
CA ARG A 485 18.98 8.74 0.11
C ARG A 485 18.82 9.59 -1.15
N SER A 486 17.78 9.31 -1.92
CA SER A 486 17.51 9.99 -3.20
C SER A 486 16.63 11.26 -3.04
N LEU A 487 16.93 12.32 -3.78
CA LEU A 487 16.28 13.64 -3.80
C LEU A 487 16.01 14.08 -5.25
N LEU A 488 14.83 14.60 -5.59
CA LEU A 488 14.45 14.94 -6.98
C LEU A 488 14.64 16.45 -7.30
N VAL A 489 15.27 16.79 -8.46
CA VAL A 489 15.63 18.16 -8.91
C VAL A 489 15.06 18.53 -10.32
N GLN A 490 14.53 19.76 -10.57
CA GLN A 490 13.81 20.15 -11.82
C GLN A 490 14.12 21.59 -12.37
N VAL A 491 14.12 21.86 -13.72
CA VAL A 491 13.81 23.13 -14.53
C VAL A 491 13.97 22.95 -16.10
N GLY A 492 13.10 23.52 -16.99
CA GLY A 492 13.34 23.69 -18.46
C GLY A 492 12.21 24.31 -19.34
N LEU A 493 12.55 24.92 -20.51
CA LEU A 493 11.65 25.48 -21.57
C LEU A 493 11.55 24.52 -22.77
N PHE A 494 10.38 24.37 -23.41
CA PHE A 494 10.16 23.36 -24.46
C PHE A 494 9.25 23.83 -25.61
N ASN A 495 9.56 23.41 -26.84
CA ASN A 495 8.70 23.54 -28.02
C ASN A 495 8.44 22.18 -28.65
N SER A 496 7.18 21.87 -28.98
CA SER A 496 6.81 20.55 -29.49
C SER A 496 5.77 20.60 -30.62
N TRP A 497 5.88 19.63 -31.54
CA TRP A 497 5.04 19.46 -32.72
C TRP A 497 4.62 17.99 -32.88
N LEU A 498 3.48 17.79 -33.55
CA LEU A 498 3.05 16.51 -34.08
C LEU A 498 2.95 16.63 -35.61
N LEU A 499 3.77 15.88 -36.33
CA LEU A 499 3.89 15.96 -37.79
C LEU A 499 3.40 14.67 -38.43
N CYS A 500 2.33 14.76 -39.20
CA CYS A 500 1.64 13.64 -39.84
C CYS A 500 1.74 13.73 -41.37
N PRO A 501 2.78 13.16 -42.00
CA PRO A 501 3.05 13.31 -43.43
C PRO A 501 1.99 12.71 -44.36
N GLN A 502 1.28 11.64 -43.97
CA GLN A 502 0.26 10.94 -44.79
C GLN A 502 0.72 10.66 -46.25
N GLY A 503 2.02 10.43 -46.48
CA GLY A 503 2.62 10.21 -47.80
C GLY A 503 3.27 11.43 -48.46
N ASN A 504 3.13 12.63 -47.89
CA ASN A 504 3.79 13.88 -48.31
C ASN A 504 4.86 14.33 -47.29
N SER A 505 5.72 15.29 -47.64
CA SER A 505 6.70 15.86 -46.69
C SER A 505 6.09 17.04 -45.92
N VAL A 506 6.22 17.08 -44.59
CA VAL A 506 5.77 18.18 -43.73
C VAL A 506 6.95 18.74 -42.95
N SER A 507 7.07 20.06 -42.86
CA SER A 507 8.21 20.72 -42.18
C SER A 507 7.79 21.91 -41.31
N GLU A 508 8.54 22.14 -40.23
CA GLU A 508 8.40 23.27 -39.30
C GLU A 508 9.77 23.94 -39.08
N GLU A 509 9.78 25.24 -38.79
CA GLU A 509 10.97 26.02 -38.46
C GLU A 509 10.95 26.49 -37.01
N LEU A 510 12.11 26.49 -36.36
CA LEU A 510 12.31 26.95 -34.98
C LEU A 510 13.54 27.86 -34.90
N GLU A 511 13.36 28.99 -34.23
CA GLU A 511 14.45 29.88 -33.84
C GLU A 511 14.63 29.84 -32.32
N LEU A 512 15.79 29.37 -31.84
CA LEU A 512 16.15 29.36 -30.42
C LEU A 512 16.85 30.67 -30.07
N THR A 513 16.22 31.49 -29.23
CA THR A 513 16.74 32.79 -28.79
C THR A 513 17.08 32.77 -27.30
N LEU A 514 18.29 33.18 -26.93
CA LEU A 514 18.70 33.28 -25.53
C LEU A 514 18.34 34.65 -24.94
N PRO A 515 17.77 34.70 -23.72
CA PRO A 515 17.62 35.93 -22.94
C PRO A 515 18.97 36.64 -22.70
N GLY A 516 18.94 37.98 -22.58
CA GLY A 516 20.16 38.80 -22.47
C GLY A 516 20.95 38.60 -21.17
N ASP A 517 20.36 37.97 -20.17
CA ASP A 517 20.95 37.66 -18.87
C ASP A 517 21.61 36.26 -18.82
N VAL A 518 21.63 35.49 -19.92
CA VAL A 518 22.21 34.13 -19.91
C VAL A 518 23.74 34.13 -19.69
N ILE A 519 24.22 33.17 -18.89
CA ILE A 519 25.64 32.84 -18.73
C ILE A 519 26.14 32.24 -20.04
N GLU A 520 27.17 32.85 -20.63
CA GLU A 520 27.79 32.36 -21.86
C GLU A 520 28.24 30.90 -21.72
N GLY A 521 27.89 30.07 -22.72
CA GLY A 521 28.18 28.64 -22.74
C GLY A 521 27.28 27.76 -21.86
N SER A 522 26.29 28.33 -21.15
CA SER A 522 25.34 27.55 -20.34
C SER A 522 24.15 26.99 -21.12
N ALA A 523 23.94 27.48 -22.35
CA ALA A 523 22.82 27.08 -23.20
C ALA A 523 23.06 25.68 -23.79
N GLN A 524 22.11 24.78 -23.59
CA GLN A 524 22.07 23.46 -24.20
C GLN A 524 20.69 23.22 -24.80
N ALA A 525 20.67 22.67 -26.01
CA ALA A 525 19.44 22.23 -26.65
C ALA A 525 19.53 20.76 -27.10
N SER A 526 18.39 20.10 -27.09
CA SER A 526 18.23 18.74 -27.60
C SER A 526 16.93 18.61 -28.37
N VAL A 527 16.91 17.69 -29.32
CA VAL A 527 15.71 17.30 -30.07
C VAL A 527 15.36 15.85 -29.77
N SER A 528 14.10 15.63 -29.41
CA SER A 528 13.52 14.32 -29.16
C SER A 528 12.43 13.98 -30.17
N VAL A 529 12.41 12.73 -30.61
CA VAL A 529 11.48 12.19 -31.62
C VAL A 529 10.82 10.92 -31.08
N LEU A 530 9.51 10.84 -31.25
CA LEU A 530 8.65 9.69 -30.91
C LEU A 530 7.65 9.46 -32.04
N GLY A 531 7.23 8.21 -32.26
CA GLY A 531 6.24 7.88 -33.30
C GLY A 531 4.78 7.94 -32.84
N ASP A 532 4.55 8.39 -31.62
CA ASP A 532 3.29 8.18 -30.92
C ASP A 532 2.83 9.46 -30.22
N ILE A 533 1.53 9.77 -30.30
CA ILE A 533 0.99 11.02 -29.76
C ILE A 533 1.02 11.08 -28.22
N LEU A 534 1.07 9.92 -27.56
CA LEU A 534 1.30 9.80 -26.12
C LEU A 534 2.69 9.22 -25.80
N GLY A 535 3.58 9.11 -26.78
CA GLY A 535 4.89 8.47 -26.60
C GLY A 535 5.71 9.04 -25.43
N ARG A 536 5.63 10.36 -25.18
CA ARG A 536 6.31 11.03 -24.04
C ARG A 536 5.72 10.62 -22.70
N ALA A 537 4.39 10.50 -22.65
CA ALA A 537 3.66 10.01 -21.50
C ALA A 537 4.04 8.54 -21.20
N LEU A 538 4.27 7.75 -22.25
CA LEU A 538 4.55 6.32 -22.17
C LEU A 538 6.02 5.97 -21.89
N GLN A 539 6.99 6.84 -22.22
CA GLN A 539 8.39 6.69 -21.78
C GLN A 539 8.48 6.66 -20.24
N ASN A 540 7.65 7.47 -19.58
CA ASN A 540 7.49 7.51 -18.13
C ASN A 540 6.19 6.82 -17.72
N ILE A 541 5.86 5.65 -18.27
CA ILE A 541 4.61 4.98 -17.91
C ILE A 541 4.48 4.75 -16.40
N ASP A 542 5.61 4.60 -15.70
CA ASP A 542 5.67 4.51 -14.24
C ASP A 542 5.38 5.82 -13.51
N GLY A 543 5.65 6.97 -14.16
CA GLY A 543 5.30 8.31 -13.67
C GLY A 543 3.92 8.79 -14.11
N LEU A 544 3.40 8.27 -15.24
CA LEU A 544 2.08 8.57 -15.78
C LEU A 544 0.99 7.72 -15.14
N LEU A 545 1.23 6.42 -14.97
CA LEU A 545 0.41 5.57 -14.12
C LEU A 545 0.71 5.92 -12.66
N LYS A 546 -0.20 6.65 -12.03
CA LYS A 546 -0.03 7.06 -10.63
C LYS A 546 -0.86 6.17 -9.73
N MET A 547 -0.26 5.70 -8.64
CA MET A 547 -1.02 5.07 -7.57
C MET A 547 -1.98 6.11 -6.98
N PRO A 548 -3.31 5.88 -6.98
CA PRO A 548 -4.26 6.84 -6.43
C PRO A 548 -4.07 7.03 -4.91
N TYR A 549 -3.97 8.29 -4.47
CA TYR A 549 -3.81 8.69 -3.06
C TYR A 549 -4.55 9.98 -2.75
N GLY A 550 -4.63 10.32 -1.46
CA GLY A 550 -5.24 11.54 -0.97
C GLY A 550 -6.75 11.42 -0.79
N CYS A 551 -7.37 12.52 -0.34
CA CYS A 551 -8.81 12.59 -0.09
C CYS A 551 -9.66 12.23 -1.32
N GLY A 552 -10.98 12.06 -1.16
CA GLY A 552 -11.85 11.53 -2.22
C GLY A 552 -11.82 12.33 -3.54
N GLU A 553 -11.42 13.59 -3.49
CA GLU A 553 -11.09 14.41 -4.67
C GLU A 553 -9.78 13.96 -5.34
N GLN A 554 -8.67 13.96 -4.59
CA GLN A 554 -7.33 13.62 -5.10
C GLN A 554 -7.24 12.15 -5.57
N ASN A 555 -7.92 11.25 -4.89
CA ASN A 555 -7.91 9.84 -5.25
C ASN A 555 -8.59 9.61 -6.61
N ILE A 556 -9.80 10.14 -6.83
CA ILE A 556 -10.49 9.96 -8.12
C ILE A 556 -9.79 10.70 -9.26
N ALA A 557 -9.17 11.84 -8.97
CA ALA A 557 -8.32 12.61 -9.87
C ALA A 557 -7.14 11.80 -10.43
N LEU A 558 -6.53 10.94 -9.60
CA LEU A 558 -5.41 10.08 -9.99
C LEU A 558 -5.87 8.74 -10.58
N LEU A 559 -7.05 8.26 -10.18
CA LEU A 559 -7.63 7.02 -10.72
C LEU A 559 -8.05 7.19 -12.19
N SER A 560 -8.66 8.31 -12.54
CA SER A 560 -9.27 8.53 -13.86
C SER A 560 -8.26 8.46 -15.02
N PRO A 561 -7.09 9.13 -14.98
CA PRO A 561 -6.07 9.05 -16.03
C PRO A 561 -5.61 7.61 -16.31
N ASN A 562 -5.44 6.77 -15.28
CA ASN A 562 -4.99 5.38 -15.43
C ASN A 562 -5.93 4.56 -16.35
N ILE A 563 -7.22 4.88 -16.37
CA ILE A 563 -8.21 4.20 -17.20
C ILE A 563 -8.03 4.57 -18.67
N TYR A 564 -7.86 5.87 -18.96
CA TYR A 564 -7.70 6.35 -20.33
C TYR A 564 -6.34 5.95 -20.92
N ILE A 565 -5.31 5.85 -20.09
CA ILE A 565 -3.99 5.30 -20.50
C ILE A 565 -4.13 3.82 -20.87
N LEU A 566 -4.86 3.02 -20.07
CA LEU A 566 -5.14 1.63 -20.42
C LEU A 566 -5.95 1.51 -21.71
N GLN A 567 -6.96 2.37 -21.89
CA GLN A 567 -7.77 2.42 -23.11
C GLN A 567 -6.94 2.76 -24.34
N TYR A 568 -6.05 3.74 -24.19
CA TYR A 568 -5.10 4.11 -25.22
C TYR A 568 -4.24 2.92 -25.64
N LEU A 569 -3.51 2.33 -24.68
CA LEU A 569 -2.55 1.25 -24.93
C LEU A 569 -3.22 -0.01 -25.49
N GLU A 570 -4.45 -0.31 -25.04
CA GLU A 570 -5.22 -1.42 -25.58
C GLU A 570 -5.62 -1.16 -27.05
N SER A 571 -6.02 0.07 -27.37
CA SER A 571 -6.49 0.43 -28.72
C SER A 571 -5.37 0.62 -29.73
N THR A 572 -4.15 0.94 -29.28
CA THR A 572 -2.96 1.07 -30.12
C THR A 572 -2.13 -0.22 -30.21
N GLU A 573 -2.62 -1.32 -29.64
CA GLU A 573 -1.94 -2.63 -29.58
C GLU A 573 -0.57 -2.58 -28.88
N GLN A 574 -0.38 -1.65 -27.94
CA GLN A 574 0.88 -1.41 -27.22
C GLN A 574 0.85 -1.91 -25.76
N LEU A 575 -0.28 -2.46 -25.30
CA LEU A 575 -0.47 -2.88 -23.92
C LEU A 575 0.24 -4.20 -23.59
N THR A 576 1.31 -4.13 -22.78
CA THR A 576 2.01 -5.32 -22.29
C THR A 576 1.33 -5.93 -21.05
N PRO A 577 1.51 -7.23 -20.77
CA PRO A 577 0.97 -7.87 -19.56
C PRO A 577 1.43 -7.21 -18.25
N ALA A 578 2.70 -6.80 -18.16
CA ALA A 578 3.27 -6.16 -16.97
C ALA A 578 2.61 -4.80 -16.68
N ILE A 579 2.43 -3.97 -17.73
CA ILE A 579 1.74 -2.68 -17.62
C ILE A 579 0.28 -2.89 -17.22
N ARG A 580 -0.40 -3.87 -17.83
CA ARG A 580 -1.78 -4.22 -17.52
C ARG A 580 -1.93 -4.63 -16.05
N GLU A 581 -1.06 -5.48 -15.53
CA GLU A 581 -1.10 -5.91 -14.13
C GLU A 581 -0.87 -4.74 -13.16
N LYS A 582 0.14 -3.90 -13.43
CA LYS A 582 0.42 -2.72 -12.61
C LYS A 582 -0.74 -1.72 -12.60
N ALA A 583 -1.25 -1.36 -13.78
CA ALA A 583 -2.36 -0.42 -13.91
C ALA A 583 -3.65 -0.95 -13.29
N THR A 584 -3.99 -2.24 -13.50
CA THR A 584 -5.15 -2.85 -12.85
C THR A 584 -5.00 -2.94 -11.33
N GLY A 585 -3.78 -3.12 -10.82
CA GLY A 585 -3.46 -2.99 -9.40
C GLY A 585 -3.77 -1.59 -8.85
N PHE A 586 -3.34 -0.54 -9.56
CA PHE A 586 -3.66 0.86 -9.21
C PHE A 586 -5.16 1.15 -9.30
N LEU A 587 -5.84 0.64 -10.32
CA LEU A 587 -7.29 0.80 -10.46
C LEU A 587 -8.04 0.14 -9.29
N LYS A 588 -7.67 -1.08 -8.91
CA LYS A 588 -8.27 -1.80 -7.76
C LYS A 588 -8.07 -1.03 -6.46
N SER A 589 -6.84 -0.58 -6.21
CA SER A 589 -6.50 0.21 -5.02
C SER A 589 -7.28 1.52 -4.96
N GLY A 590 -7.31 2.30 -6.05
CA GLY A 590 -8.02 3.58 -6.07
C GLY A 590 -9.55 3.43 -6.04
N TYR A 591 -10.12 2.36 -6.61
CA TYR A 591 -11.53 2.03 -6.45
C TYR A 591 -11.87 1.78 -4.96
N GLN A 592 -11.14 0.89 -4.29
CA GLN A 592 -11.35 0.61 -2.86
C GLN A 592 -11.19 1.86 -2.00
N ARG A 593 -10.19 2.70 -2.30
CA ARG A 593 -9.95 3.97 -1.61
C ARG A 593 -11.10 4.94 -1.80
N GLN A 594 -11.65 5.03 -3.00
CA GLN A 594 -12.76 5.92 -3.28
C GLN A 594 -14.03 5.54 -2.50
N LEU A 595 -14.22 4.24 -2.21
CA LEU A 595 -15.38 3.77 -1.43
C LEU A 595 -15.41 4.32 0.00
N ASN A 596 -14.27 4.65 0.60
CA ASN A 596 -14.22 5.29 1.92
C ASN A 596 -14.90 6.68 1.94
N TYR A 597 -15.12 7.27 0.76
CA TYR A 597 -15.72 8.59 0.58
C TYR A 597 -17.20 8.52 0.15
N LYS A 598 -17.76 7.31 0.09
CA LYS A 598 -19.16 7.04 -0.25
C LYS A 598 -20.06 7.23 0.97
N HIS A 599 -21.20 7.88 0.78
CA HIS A 599 -22.25 8.05 1.79
C HIS A 599 -23.26 6.89 1.72
N TYR A 600 -24.04 6.70 2.80
CA TYR A 600 -25.09 5.68 2.85
C TYR A 600 -26.13 5.84 1.72
N ASN A 601 -26.45 7.08 1.35
CA ASN A 601 -27.41 7.39 0.28
C ASN A 601 -26.81 7.26 -1.15
N GLY A 602 -25.54 6.88 -1.30
CA GLY A 602 -24.88 6.71 -2.59
C GLY A 602 -24.08 7.92 -3.09
N ALA A 603 -24.16 9.07 -2.40
CA ALA A 603 -23.37 10.25 -2.75
C ALA A 603 -21.88 10.09 -2.43
N TYR A 604 -21.03 10.89 -3.07
CA TYR A 604 -19.62 11.02 -2.71
C TYR A 604 -19.29 12.45 -2.25
N SER A 605 -18.44 12.59 -1.24
CA SER A 605 -17.90 13.88 -0.78
C SER A 605 -16.39 13.81 -0.57
N THR A 606 -15.71 14.96 -0.45
CA THR A 606 -14.24 15.04 -0.33
C THR A 606 -13.69 14.20 0.83
N PHE A 607 -14.41 14.11 1.94
CA PHE A 607 -13.97 13.43 3.16
C PHE A 607 -14.91 12.28 3.60
N GLY A 608 -15.89 11.90 2.78
CA GLY A 608 -16.85 10.84 3.12
C GLY A 608 -17.87 11.20 4.20
N THR A 609 -17.77 12.41 4.76
CA THR A 609 -18.71 12.99 5.72
C THR A 609 -19.23 14.35 5.20
N GLY A 610 -20.28 14.87 5.82
CA GLY A 610 -20.90 16.15 5.45
C GLY A 610 -21.94 16.04 4.34
N GLN A 611 -22.11 17.08 3.53
CA GLN A 611 -23.05 17.06 2.40
C GLN A 611 -22.43 16.36 1.17
N GLY A 612 -23.22 15.53 0.49
CA GLY A 612 -22.84 14.93 -0.78
C GLY A 612 -22.58 15.97 -1.87
N ASN A 613 -21.64 15.70 -2.76
CA ASN A 613 -21.26 16.61 -3.84
C ASN A 613 -21.73 16.07 -5.19
N THR A 614 -22.57 16.85 -5.86
CA THR A 614 -23.20 16.52 -7.16
C THR A 614 -22.19 16.27 -8.28
N TRP A 615 -21.22 17.16 -8.43
CA TRP A 615 -20.17 17.02 -9.45
C TRP A 615 -19.26 15.82 -9.16
N LEU A 616 -18.79 15.68 -7.91
CA LEU A 616 -17.90 14.59 -7.53
C LEU A 616 -18.58 13.24 -7.67
N THR A 617 -19.84 13.14 -7.27
CA THR A 617 -20.63 11.90 -7.40
C THR A 617 -20.76 11.49 -8.87
N ALA A 618 -21.04 12.44 -9.77
CA ALA A 618 -21.10 12.18 -11.20
C ALA A 618 -19.74 11.78 -11.78
N PHE A 619 -18.65 12.44 -11.35
CA PHE A 619 -17.30 12.11 -11.80
C PHE A 619 -16.85 10.73 -11.32
N VAL A 620 -17.15 10.36 -10.08
CA VAL A 620 -16.89 9.01 -9.53
C VAL A 620 -17.69 7.97 -10.29
N MET A 621 -18.99 8.20 -10.50
CA MET A 621 -19.86 7.29 -11.26
C MET A 621 -19.33 7.05 -12.67
N ARG A 622 -19.00 8.13 -13.39
CA ARG A 622 -18.40 8.08 -14.75
C ARG A 622 -17.10 7.27 -14.75
N THR A 623 -16.18 7.59 -13.85
CA THR A 623 -14.87 6.93 -13.75
C THR A 623 -15.03 5.45 -13.41
N PHE A 624 -15.90 5.09 -12.47
CA PHE A 624 -16.19 3.70 -12.10
C PHE A 624 -16.80 2.91 -13.24
N GLY A 625 -17.76 3.50 -13.96
CA GLY A 625 -18.37 2.85 -15.12
C GLY A 625 -17.36 2.60 -16.25
N LYS A 626 -16.42 3.53 -16.50
CA LYS A 626 -15.31 3.26 -17.45
C LYS A 626 -14.32 2.22 -16.92
N ALA A 627 -14.07 2.18 -15.61
CA ALA A 627 -13.17 1.21 -14.98
C ALA A 627 -13.69 -0.25 -15.04
N GLN A 628 -15.00 -0.46 -15.19
CA GLN A 628 -15.61 -1.80 -15.30
C GLN A 628 -15.02 -2.66 -16.43
N ARG A 629 -14.45 -2.03 -17.47
CA ARG A 629 -13.78 -2.74 -18.57
C ARG A 629 -12.48 -3.47 -18.13
N TYR A 630 -11.80 -2.98 -17.09
CA TYR A 630 -10.48 -3.47 -16.66
C TYR A 630 -10.47 -4.13 -15.29
N ILE A 631 -11.38 -3.71 -14.40
CA ILE A 631 -11.47 -4.23 -13.03
C ILE A 631 -12.93 -4.49 -12.65
N PHE A 632 -13.13 -5.38 -11.67
CA PHE A 632 -14.44 -5.58 -11.08
C PHE A 632 -14.85 -4.36 -10.25
N ILE A 633 -15.98 -3.76 -10.60
CA ILE A 633 -16.67 -2.71 -9.85
C ILE A 633 -18.06 -3.23 -9.52
N ASP A 634 -18.46 -3.12 -8.25
CA ASP A 634 -19.79 -3.53 -7.82
C ASP A 634 -20.86 -2.62 -8.46
N PRO A 635 -21.78 -3.16 -9.28
CA PRO A 635 -22.83 -2.37 -9.93
C PRO A 635 -23.70 -1.57 -8.94
N GLU A 636 -23.86 -2.05 -7.70
CA GLU A 636 -24.63 -1.34 -6.67
C GLU A 636 -24.02 0.02 -6.31
N ASN A 637 -22.70 0.16 -6.40
CA ASN A 637 -22.03 1.45 -6.15
C ASN A 637 -22.33 2.47 -7.24
N ILE A 638 -22.41 2.05 -8.50
CA ILE A 638 -22.78 2.91 -9.63
C ILE A 638 -24.29 3.23 -9.57
N ASN A 639 -25.13 2.22 -9.31
CA ASN A 639 -26.58 2.37 -9.26
C ASN A 639 -27.03 3.29 -8.11
N SER A 640 -26.43 3.16 -6.92
CA SER A 640 -26.73 4.05 -5.79
C SER A 640 -26.30 5.50 -6.04
N ALA A 641 -25.12 5.72 -6.64
CA ALA A 641 -24.67 7.04 -7.05
C ALA A 641 -25.59 7.67 -8.11
N LYS A 642 -25.97 6.88 -9.12
CA LYS A 642 -26.95 7.26 -10.14
C LYS A 642 -28.26 7.67 -9.49
N LYS A 643 -28.87 6.80 -8.68
CA LYS A 643 -30.15 7.07 -7.99
C LYS A 643 -30.11 8.37 -7.22
N TRP A 644 -29.04 8.62 -6.45
CA TRP A 644 -28.88 9.85 -5.70
C TRP A 644 -28.78 11.09 -6.60
N LEU A 645 -28.10 11.00 -7.75
CA LEU A 645 -28.10 12.09 -8.74
C LEU A 645 -29.50 12.35 -9.28
N LEU A 646 -30.29 11.30 -9.58
CA LEU A 646 -31.68 11.45 -10.06
C LEU A 646 -32.58 12.14 -9.03
N GLU A 647 -32.40 11.85 -7.74
CA GLU A 647 -33.14 12.49 -6.64
C GLU A 647 -32.82 13.99 -6.51
N ASN A 648 -31.69 14.45 -7.05
CA ASN A 648 -31.27 15.85 -7.06
C ASN A 648 -31.55 16.58 -8.39
N GLN A 649 -32.44 16.03 -9.22
CA GLN A 649 -32.96 16.68 -10.43
C GLN A 649 -34.21 17.51 -10.09
N THR A 650 -34.28 18.75 -10.57
CA THR A 650 -35.45 19.63 -10.42
C THR A 650 -36.57 19.27 -11.42
N PRO A 651 -37.82 19.74 -11.20
CA PRO A 651 -38.96 19.43 -12.09
C PRO A 651 -38.79 19.88 -13.55
N ASP A 652 -38.00 20.93 -13.78
CA ASP A 652 -37.57 21.44 -15.10
C ASP A 652 -36.46 20.59 -15.75
N GLY A 653 -35.96 19.56 -15.06
CA GLY A 653 -34.99 18.59 -15.58
C GLY A 653 -33.53 18.95 -15.32
N CYS A 654 -33.23 20.11 -14.73
CA CYS A 654 -31.87 20.51 -14.40
C CYS A 654 -31.36 19.82 -13.13
N TYR A 655 -30.04 19.69 -12.97
CA TYR A 655 -29.45 19.19 -11.73
C TYR A 655 -29.01 20.34 -10.83
N ILE A 656 -29.34 20.24 -9.54
CA ILE A 656 -28.97 21.25 -8.54
C ILE A 656 -27.48 21.14 -8.23
N ARG A 657 -26.78 22.26 -8.13
CA ARG A 657 -25.42 22.28 -7.60
C ARG A 657 -25.43 22.12 -6.08
N GLN A 658 -24.99 20.96 -5.61
CA GLN A 658 -24.86 20.67 -4.18
C GLN A 658 -23.44 20.23 -3.82
N GLY A 659 -23.01 20.61 -2.60
CA GLY A 659 -21.70 20.31 -2.04
C GLY A 659 -20.65 21.38 -2.31
N ARG A 660 -19.59 21.38 -1.49
CA ARG A 660 -18.36 22.17 -1.72
C ARG A 660 -17.23 21.21 -2.13
N LEU A 661 -16.32 21.67 -2.98
CA LEU A 661 -15.05 20.99 -3.22
C LEU A 661 -13.93 21.83 -2.61
N PHE A 662 -12.87 21.18 -2.17
CA PHE A 662 -11.68 21.85 -1.68
C PHE A 662 -10.79 22.29 -2.84
N ASN A 663 -10.64 21.43 -3.86
CA ASN A 663 -9.93 21.78 -5.08
C ASN A 663 -10.89 22.04 -6.26
N ASN A 664 -11.29 23.29 -6.44
CA ASN A 664 -12.17 23.66 -7.55
C ASN A 664 -11.52 23.49 -8.94
N ARG A 665 -10.19 23.38 -9.03
CA ARG A 665 -9.49 23.11 -10.32
C ARG A 665 -9.91 21.76 -10.92
N MET A 666 -10.41 20.83 -10.10
CA MET A 666 -10.93 19.55 -10.59
C MET A 666 -12.24 19.68 -11.37
N LYS A 667 -13.05 20.71 -11.13
CA LYS A 667 -14.32 20.89 -11.84
C LYS A 667 -14.16 21.43 -13.25
N GLY A 668 -12.98 21.97 -13.56
CA GLY A 668 -12.79 22.72 -14.79
C GLY A 668 -13.73 23.92 -14.87
N GLY A 669 -14.30 24.14 -16.05
CA GLY A 669 -15.27 25.21 -16.28
C GLY A 669 -16.70 24.98 -15.74
N VAL A 670 -17.00 23.86 -15.07
CA VAL A 670 -18.38 23.55 -14.59
C VAL A 670 -18.76 24.39 -13.37
N ASN A 671 -19.45 25.51 -13.60
CA ASN A 671 -19.73 26.52 -12.58
C ASN A 671 -21.19 26.96 -12.47
N ASP A 672 -22.11 26.48 -13.30
CA ASP A 672 -23.52 26.85 -13.29
C ASP A 672 -24.43 25.62 -13.42
N ASN A 673 -25.75 25.79 -13.30
CA ASN A 673 -26.68 24.66 -13.34
C ASN A 673 -26.76 24.02 -14.74
N VAL A 674 -26.58 24.79 -15.82
CA VAL A 674 -26.60 24.28 -17.20
C VAL A 674 -25.34 23.46 -17.46
N THR A 675 -24.15 23.98 -17.14
CA THR A 675 -22.89 23.24 -17.29
C THR A 675 -22.85 22.00 -16.39
N MET A 676 -23.42 22.07 -15.17
CA MET A 676 -23.56 20.90 -14.30
C MET A 676 -24.48 19.84 -14.92
N THR A 677 -25.63 20.27 -15.43
CA THR A 677 -26.60 19.37 -16.08
C THR A 677 -25.98 18.73 -17.31
N ALA A 678 -25.25 19.50 -18.13
CA ALA A 678 -24.53 18.98 -19.30
C ALA A 678 -23.49 17.93 -18.90
N TYR A 679 -22.68 18.20 -17.88
CA TYR A 679 -21.67 17.26 -17.41
C TYR A 679 -22.26 15.94 -16.87
N ILE A 680 -23.31 16.02 -16.05
CA ILE A 680 -23.99 14.83 -15.50
C ILE A 680 -24.66 14.03 -16.62
N THR A 681 -25.33 14.71 -17.56
CA THR A 681 -26.01 14.08 -18.70
C THR A 681 -24.99 13.39 -19.62
N ALA A 682 -23.88 14.05 -19.95
CA ALA A 682 -22.79 13.44 -20.72
C ALA A 682 -22.20 12.22 -20.00
N SER A 683 -22.00 12.31 -18.67
CA SER A 683 -21.50 11.19 -17.85
C SER A 683 -22.43 9.97 -17.89
N LEU A 684 -23.75 10.17 -17.90
CA LEU A 684 -24.74 9.09 -18.02
C LEU A 684 -24.76 8.49 -19.43
N LEU A 685 -24.73 9.33 -20.47
CA LEU A 685 -24.69 8.90 -21.87
C LEU A 685 -23.43 8.10 -22.18
N GLU A 686 -22.27 8.49 -21.64
CA GLU A 686 -21.00 7.77 -21.80
C GLU A 686 -21.02 6.34 -21.24
N LEU A 687 -21.91 6.06 -20.28
CA LEU A 687 -22.11 4.75 -19.68
C LEU A 687 -23.23 3.95 -20.38
N GLY A 688 -23.78 4.48 -21.48
CA GLY A 688 -24.85 3.84 -22.25
C GLY A 688 -26.22 3.91 -21.58
N HIS A 689 -26.43 4.82 -20.62
CA HIS A 689 -27.72 5.00 -19.98
C HIS A 689 -28.64 5.90 -20.82
N THR A 690 -29.83 5.40 -21.17
CA THR A 690 -30.85 6.11 -21.97
C THR A 690 -32.15 6.32 -21.18
N ASP A 691 -32.07 6.45 -19.86
CA ASP A 691 -33.25 6.55 -19.00
C ASP A 691 -34.09 7.82 -19.28
N PRO A 692 -35.39 7.84 -18.94
CA PRO A 692 -36.25 9.04 -19.04
C PRO A 692 -35.72 10.27 -18.28
N VAL A 693 -34.76 10.09 -17.38
CA VAL A 693 -34.12 11.18 -16.66
C VAL A 693 -33.04 11.88 -17.51
N VAL A 694 -32.35 11.13 -18.38
CA VAL A 694 -31.39 11.69 -19.34
C VAL A 694 -32.12 12.58 -20.33
N SER A 695 -33.30 12.18 -20.81
CA SER A 695 -34.11 13.02 -21.70
C SER A 695 -34.64 14.29 -21.03
N LYS A 696 -34.97 14.26 -19.73
CA LYS A 696 -35.28 15.46 -18.94
C LYS A 696 -34.07 16.39 -18.81
N GLY A 697 -32.88 15.84 -18.56
CA GLY A 697 -31.63 16.61 -18.53
C GLY A 697 -31.36 17.30 -19.87
N LEU A 698 -31.50 16.56 -20.98
CA LEU A 698 -31.40 17.11 -22.34
C LEU A 698 -32.46 18.20 -22.58
N SER A 699 -33.69 18.04 -22.08
CA SER A 699 -34.74 19.05 -22.19
C SER A 699 -34.39 20.35 -21.46
N CYS A 700 -33.85 20.29 -20.23
CA CYS A 700 -33.37 21.46 -19.48
C CYS A 700 -32.25 22.20 -20.25
N ILE A 701 -31.33 21.43 -20.82
CA ILE A 701 -30.23 22.00 -21.58
C ILE A 701 -30.74 22.63 -22.88
N LYS A 702 -31.67 21.98 -23.60
CA LYS A 702 -32.29 22.50 -24.82
C LYS A 702 -33.06 23.80 -24.57
N SER A 703 -33.82 23.89 -23.47
CA SER A 703 -34.54 25.13 -23.13
C SER A 703 -33.59 26.29 -22.83
N SER A 704 -32.39 25.98 -22.32
CA SER A 704 -31.32 26.96 -22.08
C SER A 704 -30.62 27.45 -23.36
N ILE A 705 -30.82 26.77 -24.50
CA ILE A 705 -30.22 27.09 -25.81
C ILE A 705 -31.12 27.99 -26.67
N GLY A 706 -32.36 28.26 -26.22
CA GLY A 706 -33.40 28.98 -26.97
C GLY A 706 -32.99 30.34 -27.57
N ASP A 707 -31.93 30.97 -27.05
CA ASP A 707 -31.25 32.10 -27.68
C ASP A 707 -29.73 31.84 -27.82
N LEU A 708 -29.34 31.11 -28.88
CA LEU A 708 -27.92 30.84 -29.22
C LEU A 708 -27.06 32.11 -29.31
N LYS A 709 -27.67 33.28 -29.56
CA LYS A 709 -27.04 34.60 -29.57
C LYS A 709 -26.58 35.08 -28.18
N HIS A 710 -27.15 34.54 -27.09
CA HIS A 710 -26.86 34.95 -25.71
C HIS A 710 -25.97 33.98 -24.91
N LEU A 711 -25.65 32.78 -25.45
CA LEU A 711 -24.65 31.87 -24.88
C LEU A 711 -23.25 32.49 -25.02
N LYS A 712 -22.86 33.37 -24.10
CA LYS A 712 -21.56 34.08 -24.12
C LYS A 712 -20.36 33.20 -23.76
N HIS A 713 -20.58 31.98 -23.28
CA HIS A 713 -19.52 31.14 -22.72
C HIS A 713 -19.08 30.05 -23.72
N THR A 714 -17.83 30.17 -24.22
CA THR A 714 -17.19 29.18 -25.11
C THR A 714 -17.14 27.80 -24.47
N TYR A 715 -16.82 27.72 -23.17
CA TYR A 715 -16.80 26.47 -22.40
C TYR A 715 -18.13 25.71 -22.42
N ALA A 716 -19.22 26.41 -22.09
CA ALA A 716 -20.55 25.81 -22.11
C ALA A 716 -20.88 25.28 -23.51
N SER A 717 -20.56 26.05 -24.56
CA SER A 717 -20.82 25.64 -25.94
C SER A 717 -20.06 24.34 -26.31
N ALA A 718 -18.80 24.19 -25.88
CA ALA A 718 -18.01 22.98 -26.12
C ALA A 718 -18.55 21.75 -25.37
N LEU A 719 -18.87 21.89 -24.07
CA LEU A 719 -19.44 20.80 -23.28
C LEU A 719 -20.83 20.39 -23.79
N LEU A 720 -21.64 21.34 -24.22
CA LEU A 720 -22.93 21.09 -24.85
C LEU A 720 -22.78 20.38 -26.19
N ALA A 721 -21.85 20.81 -27.04
CA ALA A 721 -21.58 20.15 -28.31
C ALA A 721 -21.22 18.67 -28.08
N TYR A 722 -20.39 18.39 -27.07
CA TYR A 722 -20.06 17.02 -26.70
C TYR A 722 -21.28 16.24 -26.20
N THR A 723 -22.06 16.82 -25.29
CA THR A 723 -23.26 16.19 -24.72
C THR A 723 -24.28 15.82 -25.80
N PHE A 724 -24.56 16.73 -26.75
CA PHE A 724 -25.47 16.46 -27.86
C PHE A 724 -24.90 15.50 -28.90
N SER A 725 -23.57 15.44 -29.05
CA SER A 725 -22.91 14.42 -29.87
C SER A 725 -23.17 13.03 -29.29
N LEU A 726 -23.00 12.86 -27.98
CA LEU A 726 -23.32 11.60 -27.29
C LEU A 726 -24.81 11.23 -27.35
N ALA A 727 -25.70 12.22 -27.40
CA ALA A 727 -27.14 12.01 -27.49
C ALA A 727 -27.64 11.71 -28.92
N GLY A 728 -26.79 11.80 -29.94
CA GLY A 728 -27.17 11.62 -31.35
C GLY A 728 -27.96 12.79 -31.96
N GLU A 729 -27.95 13.97 -31.32
CA GLU A 729 -28.71 15.16 -31.74
C GLU A 729 -27.89 16.01 -32.73
N ASN A 730 -27.73 15.47 -33.94
CA ASN A 730 -26.82 15.99 -34.96
C ASN A 730 -27.08 17.45 -35.39
N GLU A 731 -28.33 17.90 -35.38
CA GLU A 731 -28.70 19.26 -35.78
C GLU A 731 -28.18 20.31 -34.78
N ILE A 732 -28.47 20.11 -33.49
CA ILE A 732 -28.03 21.01 -32.41
C ILE A 732 -26.50 20.96 -32.28
N ARG A 733 -25.91 19.76 -32.38
CA ARG A 733 -24.46 19.56 -32.43
C ARG A 733 -23.82 20.40 -33.54
N GLY A 734 -24.33 20.31 -34.77
CA GLY A 734 -23.80 21.05 -35.91
C GLY A 734 -23.89 22.56 -35.75
N GLN A 735 -24.98 23.06 -35.14
CA GLN A 735 -25.11 24.48 -34.81
C GLN A 735 -24.09 24.95 -33.77
N LEU A 736 -23.86 24.14 -32.72
CA LEU A 736 -22.88 24.45 -31.67
C LEU A 736 -21.44 24.42 -32.19
N LEU A 737 -21.08 23.42 -33.01
CA LEU A 737 -19.75 23.34 -33.64
C LEU A 737 -19.51 24.53 -34.58
N LYS A 738 -20.48 24.89 -35.43
CA LYS A 738 -20.39 26.10 -36.27
C LYS A 738 -20.17 27.36 -35.45
N LYS A 739 -20.85 27.48 -34.30
CA LYS A 739 -20.64 28.61 -33.38
C LYS A 739 -19.23 28.59 -32.79
N LEU A 740 -18.74 27.44 -32.35
CA LEU A 740 -17.39 27.29 -31.83
C LEU A 740 -16.33 27.64 -32.89
N ASP A 741 -16.56 27.30 -34.16
CA ASP A 741 -15.67 27.68 -35.26
C ASP A 741 -15.56 29.21 -35.42
N THR A 742 -16.62 29.99 -35.15
CA THR A 742 -16.55 31.47 -35.22
C THR A 742 -15.65 32.10 -34.15
N VAL A 743 -15.38 31.39 -33.06
CA VAL A 743 -14.54 31.85 -31.94
C VAL A 743 -13.27 31.00 -31.79
N ALA A 744 -12.97 30.15 -32.79
CA ALA A 744 -11.77 29.32 -32.80
C ALA A 744 -10.53 30.20 -33.01
N ILE A 745 -9.47 29.92 -32.25
CA ILE A 745 -8.19 30.59 -32.39
C ILE A 745 -7.34 29.77 -33.36
N VAL A 746 -7.01 30.38 -34.50
CA VAL A 746 -6.24 29.78 -35.59
C VAL A 746 -4.83 30.36 -35.59
N GLY A 747 -3.81 29.53 -35.41
CA GLY A 747 -2.40 29.92 -35.49
C GLY A 747 -1.54 28.74 -35.95
N ASP A 748 -0.59 28.96 -36.86
CA ASP A 748 0.36 27.95 -37.38
C ASP A 748 -0.32 26.63 -37.80
N GLY A 749 -1.45 26.71 -38.50
CA GLY A 749 -2.23 25.54 -38.94
C GLY A 749 -3.01 24.81 -37.84
N ARG A 750 -2.92 25.24 -36.58
CA ARG A 750 -3.53 24.61 -35.41
C ARG A 750 -4.86 25.27 -35.02
N LEU A 751 -5.66 24.56 -34.23
CA LEU A 751 -6.96 25.03 -33.72
C LEU A 751 -7.04 24.82 -32.21
N HIS A 752 -7.49 25.85 -31.49
CA HIS A 752 -7.82 25.76 -30.08
C HIS A 752 -8.87 26.81 -29.68
N TRP A 753 -9.37 26.67 -28.46
CA TRP A 753 -10.38 27.55 -27.89
C TRP A 753 -9.99 27.97 -26.48
N SER A 754 -10.28 29.22 -26.14
CA SER A 754 -10.10 29.80 -24.81
C SER A 754 -11.40 30.45 -24.31
N ARG A 755 -11.39 30.95 -23.06
CA ARG A 755 -12.57 31.62 -22.46
C ARG A 755 -12.84 33.00 -23.07
N SER A 756 -11.78 33.71 -23.43
CA SER A 756 -11.78 35.01 -24.10
C SER A 756 -10.50 35.12 -24.92
N ALA A 757 -10.52 35.84 -26.04
CA ALA A 757 -9.35 36.08 -26.89
C ALA A 757 -8.17 36.75 -26.15
N THR A 758 -8.40 37.30 -24.95
CA THR A 758 -7.41 38.01 -24.12
C THR A 758 -7.02 37.27 -22.83
N GLU A 759 -7.72 36.19 -22.44
CA GLU A 759 -7.43 35.40 -21.24
C GLU A 759 -6.96 34.01 -21.66
N ASP A 760 -5.63 33.82 -21.73
CA ASP A 760 -5.03 32.51 -21.99
C ASP A 760 -4.73 31.81 -20.66
N SER A 761 -5.78 31.20 -20.08
CA SER A 761 -5.57 30.23 -19.02
C SER A 761 -5.34 28.87 -19.67
N ASP A 762 -4.08 28.44 -19.76
CA ASP A 762 -3.66 27.20 -20.44
C ASP A 762 -4.53 25.99 -20.06
N SER A 763 -4.84 25.84 -18.76
CA SER A 763 -5.65 24.71 -18.26
C SER A 763 -7.08 24.64 -18.84
N LEU A 764 -7.79 25.77 -18.85
CA LEU A 764 -9.18 25.80 -19.33
C LEU A 764 -9.22 25.70 -20.86
N SER A 765 -8.24 26.28 -21.55
CA SER A 765 -8.12 26.17 -23.01
C SER A 765 -7.92 24.72 -23.45
N VAL A 766 -7.13 23.93 -22.70
CA VAL A 766 -6.95 22.48 -22.92
C VAL A 766 -8.27 21.73 -22.73
N GLU A 767 -9.02 22.02 -21.66
CA GLU A 767 -10.30 21.35 -21.39
C GLU A 767 -11.35 21.66 -22.48
N ILE A 768 -11.51 22.94 -22.87
CA ILE A 768 -12.46 23.35 -23.92
C ILE A 768 -12.12 22.65 -25.24
N SER A 769 -10.85 22.74 -25.66
CA SER A 769 -10.40 22.16 -26.92
C SER A 769 -10.55 20.65 -26.95
N SER A 770 -10.36 19.99 -25.79
CA SER A 770 -10.58 18.54 -25.66
C SER A 770 -12.05 18.15 -25.79
N TYR A 771 -13.01 18.94 -25.24
CA TYR A 771 -14.43 18.69 -25.47
C TYR A 771 -14.84 18.91 -26.93
N VAL A 772 -14.29 19.92 -27.61
CA VAL A 772 -14.55 20.12 -29.05
C VAL A 772 -14.02 18.94 -29.86
N LEU A 773 -12.82 18.45 -29.54
CA LEU A 773 -12.24 17.25 -30.16
C LEU A 773 -13.13 16.01 -29.92
N LEU A 774 -13.59 15.80 -28.69
CA LEU A 774 -14.51 14.71 -28.36
C LEU A 774 -15.83 14.82 -29.13
N ALA A 775 -16.40 16.03 -29.24
CA ALA A 775 -17.63 16.29 -29.99
C ALA A 775 -17.45 16.03 -31.50
N ALA A 776 -16.30 16.40 -32.06
CA ALA A 776 -15.96 16.16 -33.45
C ALA A 776 -15.81 14.66 -33.76
N LEU A 777 -15.21 13.89 -32.85
CA LEU A 777 -14.92 12.46 -33.03
C LEU A 777 -16.07 11.51 -32.65
N SER A 778 -17.07 11.99 -31.90
CA SER A 778 -18.21 11.18 -31.42
C SER A 778 -19.32 11.09 -32.47
N THR A 779 -18.99 10.61 -33.68
CA THR A 779 -19.93 10.32 -34.78
C THR A 779 -19.74 8.89 -35.29
N ASP A 780 -20.80 8.34 -35.89
CA ASP A 780 -20.77 6.98 -36.43
C ASP A 780 -19.92 6.90 -37.71
N GLU A 781 -19.92 7.95 -38.53
CA GLU A 781 -19.10 8.08 -39.74
C GLU A 781 -18.18 9.30 -39.64
N LEU A 782 -16.90 9.13 -39.99
CA LEU A 782 -15.89 10.18 -40.01
C LEU A 782 -15.30 10.31 -41.42
N SER A 783 -15.35 11.51 -41.98
CA SER A 783 -14.69 11.81 -43.26
C SER A 783 -13.21 12.14 -43.06
N ALA A 784 -12.42 12.11 -44.15
CA ALA A 784 -11.04 12.59 -44.13
C ALA A 784 -10.94 14.08 -43.72
N ALA A 785 -11.96 14.88 -44.03
CA ALA A 785 -12.03 16.27 -43.60
C ALA A 785 -12.24 16.41 -42.09
N ASP A 786 -13.06 15.54 -41.48
CA ASP A 786 -13.28 15.52 -40.03
C ASP A 786 -12.01 15.12 -39.27
N LEU A 787 -11.28 14.12 -39.80
CA LEU A 787 -9.98 13.72 -39.25
C LEU A 787 -8.93 14.81 -39.42
N GLY A 788 -8.95 15.55 -40.55
CA GLY A 788 -8.11 16.71 -40.78
C GLY A 788 -8.41 17.84 -39.78
N TYR A 789 -9.68 18.14 -39.52
CA TYR A 789 -10.11 19.09 -38.50
C TYR A 789 -9.65 18.66 -37.09
N ALA A 790 -9.88 17.40 -36.72
CA ALA A 790 -9.45 16.85 -35.44
C ALA A 790 -7.92 16.90 -35.26
N ASN A 791 -7.15 16.61 -36.32
CA ASN A 791 -5.70 16.67 -36.30
C ASN A 791 -5.17 18.07 -35.94
N ARG A 792 -5.82 19.14 -36.42
CA ARG A 792 -5.44 20.52 -36.09
C ARG A 792 -5.61 20.85 -34.61
N ILE A 793 -6.60 20.23 -33.96
CA ILE A 793 -6.84 20.35 -32.51
C ILE A 793 -5.82 19.52 -31.73
N VAL A 794 -5.61 18.27 -32.13
CA VAL A 794 -4.63 17.36 -31.50
C VAL A 794 -3.22 17.92 -31.57
N SER A 795 -2.84 18.53 -32.70
CA SER A 795 -1.53 19.17 -32.87
C SER A 795 -1.30 20.32 -31.88
N TRP A 796 -2.35 21.02 -31.48
CA TRP A 796 -2.27 22.01 -30.40
C TRP A 796 -2.21 21.35 -29.02
N LEU A 797 -3.06 20.34 -28.74
CA LEU A 797 -3.06 19.64 -27.46
C LEU A 797 -1.72 18.96 -27.14
N VAL A 798 -1.07 18.32 -28.13
CA VAL A 798 0.26 17.72 -27.93
C VAL A 798 1.31 18.76 -27.57
N ARG A 799 1.15 20.03 -27.99
CA ARG A 799 2.03 21.13 -27.57
C ARG A 799 1.84 21.53 -26.11
N GLN A 800 0.66 21.32 -25.57
CA GLN A 800 0.34 21.65 -24.17
C GLN A 800 0.76 20.54 -23.19
N GLN A 801 1.29 19.41 -23.67
CA GLN A 801 1.80 18.36 -22.82
C GLN A 801 3.12 18.79 -22.14
N ASN A 802 3.20 18.54 -20.83
CA ASN A 802 4.45 18.65 -20.11
C ASN A 802 5.40 17.48 -20.43
N PRO A 803 6.68 17.53 -20.01
CA PRO A 803 7.67 16.47 -20.30
C PRO A 803 7.30 15.06 -19.81
N TYR A 804 6.34 14.95 -18.88
CA TYR A 804 5.85 13.66 -18.36
C TYR A 804 4.55 13.20 -19.03
N GLY A 805 4.06 13.93 -20.04
CA GLY A 805 2.84 13.61 -20.78
C GLY A 805 1.52 13.97 -20.08
N GLY A 806 1.56 14.74 -18.99
CA GLY A 806 0.39 15.35 -18.36
C GLY A 806 0.15 16.79 -18.83
N PHE A 807 -0.91 17.43 -18.33
CA PHE A 807 -1.27 18.82 -18.62
C PHE A 807 -1.26 19.66 -17.33
N SER A 808 -1.70 20.92 -17.41
CA SER A 808 -1.58 21.92 -16.35
C SER A 808 -2.43 21.65 -15.09
N SER A 809 -3.51 20.89 -15.18
CA SER A 809 -4.42 20.59 -14.07
C SER A 809 -4.95 19.15 -14.10
N THR A 810 -5.74 18.77 -13.09
CA THR A 810 -6.33 17.43 -13.05
C THR A 810 -7.37 17.23 -14.15
N GLN A 811 -8.29 18.19 -14.30
CA GLN A 811 -9.45 18.04 -15.18
C GLN A 811 -9.05 18.12 -16.64
N ASP A 812 -8.16 19.05 -16.99
CA ASP A 812 -7.65 19.16 -18.35
C ASP A 812 -6.89 17.89 -18.76
N THR A 813 -6.07 17.32 -17.87
CA THR A 813 -5.33 16.09 -18.12
C THR A 813 -6.29 14.93 -18.36
N VAL A 814 -7.34 14.80 -17.56
CA VAL A 814 -8.33 13.73 -17.69
C VAL A 814 -9.06 13.80 -19.04
N VAL A 815 -9.60 14.97 -19.39
CA VAL A 815 -10.39 15.13 -20.62
C VAL A 815 -9.48 15.11 -21.86
N ALA A 816 -8.27 15.67 -21.78
CA ALA A 816 -7.31 15.62 -22.87
C ALA A 816 -6.81 14.19 -23.13
N LEU A 817 -6.46 13.42 -22.09
CA LEU A 817 -6.10 12.01 -22.25
C LEU A 817 -7.26 11.18 -22.81
N GLN A 818 -8.49 11.44 -22.38
CA GLN A 818 -9.67 10.81 -22.97
C GLN A 818 -9.81 11.15 -24.46
N ALA A 819 -9.67 12.42 -24.83
CA ALA A 819 -9.80 12.88 -26.21
C ALA A 819 -8.69 12.33 -27.11
N LEU A 820 -7.44 12.34 -26.64
CA LEU A 820 -6.29 11.78 -27.34
C LEU A 820 -6.40 10.25 -27.47
N ALA A 821 -6.90 9.56 -26.44
CA ALA A 821 -7.19 8.13 -26.51
C ALA A 821 -8.26 7.83 -27.57
N LEU A 822 -9.36 8.58 -27.59
CA LEU A 822 -10.40 8.42 -28.61
C LEU A 822 -9.86 8.71 -30.01
N TYR A 823 -9.13 9.81 -30.21
CA TYR A 823 -8.51 10.14 -31.49
C TYR A 823 -7.59 9.03 -31.99
N SER A 824 -6.78 8.48 -31.09
CA SER A 824 -5.85 7.39 -31.42
C SER A 824 -6.58 6.14 -31.88
N THR A 825 -7.73 5.81 -31.28
CA THR A 825 -8.56 4.69 -31.75
C THR A 825 -9.08 4.87 -33.18
N LYS A 826 -9.19 6.12 -33.66
CA LYS A 826 -9.71 6.46 -34.99
C LYS A 826 -8.61 6.58 -36.05
N VAL A 827 -7.39 6.96 -35.66
CA VAL A 827 -6.28 7.27 -36.59
C VAL A 827 -5.17 6.22 -36.56
N TYR A 828 -5.15 5.34 -35.56
CA TYR A 828 -4.18 4.27 -35.47
C TYR A 828 -4.22 3.36 -36.71
N SER A 829 -3.03 3.04 -37.24
CA SER A 829 -2.81 2.06 -38.29
C SER A 829 -1.62 1.17 -37.90
N SER A 830 -1.72 -0.12 -38.25
CA SER A 830 -0.70 -1.13 -37.93
C SER A 830 0.49 -1.15 -38.90
N ASN A 831 0.39 -0.42 -40.02
CA ASN A 831 1.38 -0.40 -41.10
C ASN A 831 1.85 1.04 -41.40
N GLY A 832 3.17 1.26 -41.43
CA GLY A 832 3.78 2.51 -41.89
C GLY A 832 5.13 2.83 -41.26
N SER A 833 5.87 3.74 -41.88
CA SER A 833 7.13 4.28 -41.37
C SER A 833 7.34 5.73 -41.84
N SER A 834 8.06 6.51 -41.05
CA SER A 834 8.46 7.88 -41.36
C SER A 834 9.87 8.16 -40.89
N THR A 835 10.59 8.95 -41.68
CA THR A 835 11.90 9.50 -41.34
C THR A 835 11.72 10.95 -40.90
N VAL A 836 12.22 11.28 -39.70
CA VAL A 836 12.31 12.66 -39.20
C VAL A 836 13.73 13.16 -39.44
N THR A 837 13.87 14.33 -40.04
CA THR A 837 15.15 15.01 -40.26
C THR A 837 15.14 16.37 -39.60
N VAL A 838 16.18 16.67 -38.85
CA VAL A 838 16.39 17.95 -38.17
C VAL A 838 17.66 18.56 -38.73
N GLN A 839 17.55 19.74 -39.33
CA GLN A 839 18.64 20.40 -40.01
C GLN A 839 18.91 21.78 -39.40
N SER A 840 20.16 22.04 -39.03
CA SER A 840 20.63 23.37 -38.64
C SER A 840 20.97 24.20 -39.88
N ALA A 841 20.82 25.52 -39.79
CA ALA A 841 21.28 26.46 -40.82
C ALA A 841 22.78 26.28 -41.17
N ASP A 842 23.59 25.76 -40.23
CA ASP A 842 25.02 25.50 -40.39
C ASP A 842 25.35 24.12 -41.02
N LYS A 843 24.35 23.45 -41.61
CA LYS A 843 24.43 22.14 -42.30
C LYS A 843 24.58 20.89 -41.41
N GLU A 844 24.51 20.99 -40.09
CA GLU A 844 24.35 19.81 -39.23
C GLU A 844 22.98 19.17 -39.49
N THR A 845 22.94 17.85 -39.70
CA THR A 845 21.71 17.11 -40.00
C THR A 845 21.60 15.87 -39.11
N HIS A 846 20.46 15.71 -38.44
CA HIS A 846 20.12 14.54 -37.65
C HIS A 846 18.90 13.85 -38.25
N SER A 847 19.02 12.55 -38.53
CA SER A 847 17.89 11.70 -38.94
C SER A 847 17.45 10.75 -37.82
N PHE A 848 16.16 10.46 -37.81
CA PHE A 848 15.49 9.50 -36.92
C PHE A 848 14.50 8.67 -37.73
N GLU A 849 14.49 7.36 -37.49
CA GLU A 849 13.56 6.43 -38.15
C GLU A 849 12.44 6.06 -37.19
N VAL A 850 11.20 6.22 -37.63
CA VAL A 850 10.00 5.90 -36.87
C VAL A 850 9.20 4.85 -37.63
N ASN A 851 9.04 3.68 -37.02
CA ASN A 851 8.30 2.53 -37.53
C ASN A 851 7.51 1.87 -36.38
N GLN A 852 6.77 0.80 -36.69
CA GLN A 852 5.91 0.14 -35.71
C GLN A 852 6.66 -0.42 -34.49
N ASN A 853 7.90 -0.90 -34.67
CA ASN A 853 8.67 -1.53 -33.59
C ASN A 853 9.30 -0.51 -32.64
N ASN A 854 9.57 0.71 -33.12
CA ASN A 854 10.23 1.76 -32.35
C ASN A 854 9.33 3.00 -32.13
N LYS A 855 8.01 2.88 -32.38
CA LYS A 855 7.04 3.96 -32.23
C LYS A 855 7.00 4.55 -30.81
N LEU A 856 7.22 3.70 -29.80
CA LEU A 856 7.35 4.06 -28.38
C LEU A 856 8.78 4.35 -27.93
N LEU A 857 9.77 4.11 -28.79
CA LEU A 857 11.16 4.36 -28.45
C LEU A 857 11.42 5.85 -28.49
N TYR A 858 11.76 6.42 -27.34
CA TYR A 858 12.25 7.79 -27.25
C TYR A 858 13.63 7.88 -27.89
N GLN A 859 13.77 8.72 -28.92
CA GLN A 859 15.03 8.97 -29.60
C GLN A 859 15.40 10.43 -29.39
N GLU A 860 16.60 10.71 -28.87
CA GLU A 860 17.06 12.07 -28.59
C GLU A 860 18.47 12.31 -29.11
N LYS A 861 18.73 13.51 -29.64
CA LYS A 861 20.07 13.99 -30.01
C LYS A 861 20.26 15.43 -29.52
N SER A 862 21.48 15.76 -29.10
CA SER A 862 21.83 17.13 -28.75
C SER A 862 22.01 17.97 -30.02
N LEU A 863 21.53 19.21 -30.01
CA LEU A 863 21.72 20.18 -31.09
C LEU A 863 22.96 21.04 -30.79
N GLN A 864 23.86 21.21 -31.76
CA GLN A 864 25.00 22.12 -31.62
C GLN A 864 24.66 23.52 -32.12
N ASN A 865 25.28 24.55 -31.52
CA ASN A 865 25.07 25.98 -31.79
C ASN A 865 23.73 26.55 -31.29
N VAL A 866 23.65 26.89 -30.00
CA VAL A 866 22.54 27.66 -29.38
C VAL A 866 23.08 29.05 -29.00
N PRO A 867 22.50 30.16 -29.51
CA PRO A 867 21.26 30.29 -30.28
C PRO A 867 21.42 29.90 -31.76
N GLY A 868 20.33 29.49 -32.41
CA GLY A 868 20.37 29.03 -33.81
C GLY A 868 18.98 28.78 -34.44
N LYS A 869 18.95 28.66 -35.77
CA LYS A 869 17.76 28.32 -36.56
C LYS A 869 17.80 26.86 -36.99
N TYR A 870 16.71 26.15 -36.75
CA TYR A 870 16.56 24.72 -37.03
C TYR A 870 15.29 24.48 -37.85
N SER A 871 15.37 23.58 -38.83
CA SER A 871 14.21 23.06 -39.55
C SER A 871 14.00 21.58 -39.21
N VAL A 872 12.75 21.20 -38.96
CA VAL A 872 12.34 19.82 -38.69
C VAL A 872 11.45 19.38 -39.84
N SER A 873 11.78 18.30 -40.54
CA SER A 873 10.94 17.75 -41.61
C SER A 873 10.69 16.26 -41.44
N VAL A 874 9.47 15.83 -41.74
CA VAL A 874 9.03 14.43 -41.62
C VAL A 874 8.49 13.94 -42.96
N ASN A 875 9.00 12.81 -43.42
CA ASN A 875 8.61 12.17 -44.66
C ASN A 875 8.21 10.71 -44.40
N GLY A 876 7.08 10.26 -44.94
CA GLY A 876 6.57 8.89 -44.78
C GLY A 876 5.07 8.81 -44.54
N SER A 877 4.60 7.74 -43.91
CA SER A 877 3.16 7.50 -43.68
C SER A 877 2.73 7.61 -42.21
N THR A 878 3.65 7.49 -41.25
CA THR A 878 3.34 7.56 -39.80
C THR A 878 3.53 8.96 -39.23
N CYS A 879 2.71 9.35 -38.28
CA CYS A 879 2.93 10.59 -37.51
C CYS A 879 4.18 10.48 -36.62
N ALA A 880 4.87 11.59 -36.42
CA ALA A 880 5.97 11.71 -35.47
C ALA A 880 5.77 12.93 -34.56
N SER A 881 5.91 12.73 -33.25
CA SER A 881 5.93 13.77 -32.23
C SER A 881 7.37 14.21 -32.01
N VAL A 882 7.68 15.46 -32.32
CA VAL A 882 9.04 16.03 -32.22
C VAL A 882 9.03 17.15 -31.18
N GLN A 883 10.03 17.20 -30.30
CA GLN A 883 10.19 18.28 -29.33
C GLN A 883 11.63 18.75 -29.28
N VAL A 884 11.81 20.05 -29.26
CA VAL A 884 13.08 20.69 -29.00
C VAL A 884 13.02 21.31 -27.60
N SER A 885 13.92 20.89 -26.72
CA SER A 885 14.10 21.43 -25.38
C SER A 885 15.31 22.34 -25.35
N GLU A 886 15.17 23.48 -24.67
CA GLU A 886 16.25 24.43 -24.44
C GLU A 886 16.43 24.65 -22.93
N THR A 887 17.68 24.63 -22.48
CA THR A 887 18.05 24.91 -21.10
C THR A 887 19.20 25.90 -21.07
N HIS A 888 19.12 26.93 -20.23
CA HIS A 888 20.15 27.96 -20.07
C HIS A 888 20.21 28.42 -18.60
N VAL A 889 21.30 29.08 -18.19
CA VAL A 889 21.48 29.63 -16.83
C VAL A 889 21.52 31.15 -16.92
N ALA A 890 20.73 31.88 -16.12
CA ALA A 890 20.71 33.35 -16.08
C ALA A 890 21.62 33.93 -14.98
N LYS A 891 22.23 35.11 -15.23
CA LYS A 891 23.23 35.82 -14.40
C LYS A 891 22.61 36.60 -13.25
N ASN A 892 21.33 36.97 -13.31
CA ASN A 892 20.60 37.67 -12.24
C ASN A 892 19.10 37.70 -12.55
N SER A 893 18.30 36.86 -11.88
CA SER A 893 16.86 37.08 -11.80
C SER A 893 16.27 36.51 -10.50
N CYS A 894 16.36 37.29 -9.43
CA CYS A 894 15.13 37.61 -8.71
C CYS A 894 14.29 38.49 -9.66
N ALA A 895 13.68 37.90 -10.68
CA ALA A 895 12.66 38.55 -11.48
C ALA A 895 11.34 37.94 -11.07
N GLU A 896 10.39 38.81 -10.77
CA GLU A 896 9.02 38.53 -10.39
C GLU A 896 8.40 37.50 -11.35
N LEU A 897 8.37 36.24 -10.94
CA LEU A 897 7.28 35.36 -11.35
C LEU A 897 6.00 35.98 -10.80
N PRO A 898 4.91 36.14 -11.59
CA PRO A 898 3.65 36.61 -11.05
C PRO A 898 3.29 35.67 -9.90
N LEU A 899 3.14 36.26 -8.71
CA LEU A 899 2.75 35.58 -7.47
C LEU A 899 1.59 34.61 -7.73
N ILE A 900 1.90 33.34 -7.99
CA ILE A 900 0.97 32.25 -7.81
C ILE A 900 0.91 32.08 -6.29
N GLN A 901 -0.02 32.78 -5.65
CA GLN A 901 -0.36 32.55 -4.25
C GLN A 901 -0.79 31.07 -4.11
N MET A 902 0.14 30.24 -3.64
CA MET A 902 -0.14 28.90 -3.13
C MET A 902 -0.66 29.02 -1.70
N PHE A 903 -1.95 28.74 -1.53
CA PHE A 903 -2.53 28.18 -0.32
C PHE A 903 -3.34 26.94 -0.70
#